data_AF-A0A9X3XE37-F1
#
_entry.id   AF-A0A9X3XE37-F1
#
_cell.length_a   1.000
_cell.length_b   1.000
_cell.length_c   1.000
_cell.angle_alpha   90.00
_cell.angle_beta   90.00
_cell.angle_gamma   90.00
#
_symmetry.space_group_name_H-M   'P 1'
#
loop_
_entity.id
_entity.type
_entity.pdbx_description
1 polymer ?
#
loop_
_entity_poly.entity_id
_entity_poly.type
_entity_poly.pdbx_seq_one_letter_code
_entity_poly.pdbx_strand_id
1 'polypeptide(L)'
;MRRDTIAGLVVIALGGAGCGETRHDDGSDEGPPRSDRGGIGVAELALVPGPVTIDARRSLAVTEVAITSRFTLQAVLDALAAQSGVPGVTGLSLFEQLWDTQNPKPGTTSGPHCDDQITNKQTSLNGFSYPCRTTEGGQASAPATEITHYTAIGLFNRFDLAPANGAHCGEYRVIFARTSGGGRNLVNFEAVLPNPRPEIGLEGCRPVANFWRDLSSNSNVASRAALLHDFYFDGLPGVSPVIHVDNYGNTGLRRPTGQVRTNQFMQGPWSLREFALQKSCPAAGCALKFVPVTDKVNPFGALFGPNSIEPRRQAFQDHFVSQLESLAVPDINLFVYQVPDIFNAGDSVSQAPSANDYTAQFGGGGAFGTAIQAKLLALGSNLTPTQIVARAEALSCGGCHQLSNGTNLGGGLTWPSSLGFVHVSEFQEAGPEGNRFPISPALTTVFLPHRKVVFEDFLNRPTSPADFDDDRRAEIVVFRPGNRTMNVLRSSGGFESATFRTIGQVGDQGLGGADFDGDGRADMTAFRPSDRTFTILTSSSDWQNAITRKLGASGVMALAGADFDGDGKADISIWDPATANFSVLTSATSWQSMLQRKWGINGDVPLAGADYDGDRKADFVIFRPGNRTMNVLTSSSNWQSAIQGIVGNVGDVAVPGADYDGDGQADMAVFRPSDGTWTIRTSTSNWQSSLVKIWGASTDTPLAGADLDGDGKAELLFFRPSDGTWNALTSSSGWSSSFQRKWGVSGDVPLTR
;
A
#
# COMPACT_ATOMS: atom_id res chain seq x y z
N MET A 1 10.62 32.62 29.88
CA MET A 1 9.17 32.77 30.09
C MET A 1 8.50 32.76 28.73
N ARG A 2 7.42 31.98 28.62
CA ARG A 2 7.01 31.19 27.46
C ARG A 2 6.62 32.02 26.21
N ARG A 3 7.03 31.50 25.05
CA ARG A 3 6.55 31.86 23.71
C ARG A 3 5.45 30.85 23.34
N ASP A 4 4.27 31.36 23.02
CA ASP A 4 3.21 30.64 22.32
C ASP A 4 3.16 31.08 20.85
N THR A 5 2.42 30.31 20.06
CA THR A 5 2.02 30.45 18.64
C THR A 5 3.00 29.93 17.56
N ILE A 6 2.81 28.67 17.18
CA ILE A 6 3.04 28.17 15.82
C ILE A 6 1.65 27.90 15.22
N ALA A 7 1.35 28.61 14.13
CA ALA A 7 0.14 28.47 13.35
C ALA A 7 0.30 27.32 12.33
N GLY A 8 -0.77 26.55 12.15
CA GLY A 8 -0.83 25.41 11.23
C GLY A 8 -0.72 25.82 9.77
N LEU A 9 -0.02 24.98 8.99
CA LEU A 9 -0.07 25.00 7.54
C LEU A 9 -1.26 24.13 7.08
N VAL A 10 -2.18 24.79 6.40
CA VAL A 10 -3.38 24.23 5.80
C VAL A 10 -3.02 23.85 4.36
N VAL A 11 -3.11 22.56 4.00
CA VAL A 11 -3.08 22.11 2.60
C VAL A 11 -4.52 21.99 2.13
N ILE A 12 -4.95 22.97 1.33
CA ILE A 12 -6.24 22.95 0.64
C ILE A 12 -6.06 22.15 -0.65
N ALA A 13 -6.58 20.93 -0.68
CA ALA A 13 -6.91 20.26 -1.93
C ALA A 13 -8.29 20.75 -2.39
N LEU A 14 -8.31 21.75 -3.29
CA LEU A 14 -9.54 22.14 -3.99
C LEU A 14 -9.68 21.28 -5.25
N GLY A 15 -10.69 20.40 -5.25
CA GLY A 15 -11.27 19.86 -6.47
C GLY A 15 -12.32 20.81 -7.05
N GLY A 16 -12.31 20.96 -8.39
CA GLY A 16 -13.49 21.40 -9.15
C GLY A 16 -13.26 22.43 -10.27
N ALA A 17 -13.36 21.94 -11.52
CA ALA A 17 -13.81 22.60 -12.76
C ALA A 17 -12.85 23.49 -13.60
N GLY A 18 -12.36 22.89 -14.71
CA GLY A 18 -12.63 23.39 -16.09
C GLY A 18 -11.60 24.28 -16.81
N CYS A 19 -10.99 23.73 -17.87
CA CYS A 19 -10.72 24.29 -19.23
C CYS A 19 -9.45 23.65 -19.82
N GLY A 20 -9.42 22.99 -20.99
CA GLY A 20 -10.44 22.73 -21.99
C GLY A 20 -9.95 21.67 -23.01
N GLU A 21 -10.91 21.06 -23.71
CA GLU A 21 -10.66 20.21 -24.87
C GLU A 21 -10.10 21.03 -26.05
N THR A 22 -9.05 20.53 -26.69
CA THR A 22 -9.09 20.28 -28.14
C THR A 22 -8.35 18.98 -28.42
N ARG A 23 -9.09 18.05 -29.05
CA ARG A 23 -8.56 16.82 -29.64
C ARG A 23 -7.36 17.10 -30.54
N HIS A 24 -6.29 16.35 -30.33
CA HIS A 24 -5.92 15.36 -31.33
C HIS A 24 -5.73 14.01 -30.64
N ASP A 25 -6.65 13.10 -30.96
CA ASP A 25 -6.61 11.68 -30.63
C ASP A 25 -5.42 11.00 -31.33
N ASP A 26 -4.53 10.39 -30.55
CA ASP A 26 -4.14 9.00 -30.72
C ASP A 26 -4.22 8.28 -29.36
N GLY A 27 -5.47 8.05 -28.95
CA GLY A 27 -5.80 7.46 -27.66
C GLY A 27 -5.14 6.11 -27.39
N SER A 28 -4.46 6.02 -26.26
CA SER A 28 -4.68 4.94 -25.31
C SER A 28 -4.32 5.44 -23.92
N ASP A 29 -5.31 5.37 -23.03
CA ASP A 29 -5.29 5.46 -21.58
C ASP A 29 -3.94 5.02 -20.96
N GLU A 30 -2.99 5.95 -20.83
CA GLU A 30 -1.77 5.71 -20.07
C GLU A 30 -2.08 5.99 -18.60
N GLY A 31 -1.98 4.95 -17.76
CA GLY A 31 -1.89 5.15 -16.31
C GLY A 31 -0.76 6.13 -15.95
N PRO A 32 -0.73 6.66 -14.72
CA PRO A 32 0.28 7.64 -14.31
C PRO A 32 1.69 7.15 -14.65
N PRO A 33 2.60 8.02 -15.14
CA PRO A 33 3.93 7.62 -15.56
C PRO A 33 4.62 6.87 -14.43
N ARG A 34 5.10 5.67 -14.77
CA ARG A 34 5.63 4.74 -13.79
C ARG A 34 6.89 5.31 -13.16
N SER A 35 6.94 5.31 -11.83
CA SER A 35 8.10 5.70 -11.06
C SER A 35 8.57 4.52 -10.20
N ASP A 36 9.90 4.35 -10.10
CA ASP A 36 10.56 3.39 -9.20
C ASP A 36 10.29 3.66 -7.71
N ARG A 37 9.58 4.76 -7.45
CA ARG A 37 9.07 5.24 -6.18
C ARG A 37 7.61 5.66 -6.32
N GLY A 38 6.80 5.32 -5.34
CA GLY A 38 5.37 5.55 -5.37
C GLY A 38 4.66 4.52 -4.52
N GLY A 39 3.38 4.31 -4.80
CA GLY A 39 2.55 3.40 -4.03
C GLY A 39 2.40 3.83 -2.57
N ILE A 40 2.14 2.86 -1.70
CA ILE A 40 2.09 3.06 -0.25
C ILE A 40 3.45 3.42 0.35
N GLY A 41 4.55 3.21 -0.38
CA GLY A 41 5.90 3.55 0.05
C GLY A 41 6.18 5.05 0.19
N VAL A 42 5.31 5.91 -0.35
CA VAL A 42 5.39 7.38 -0.21
C VAL A 42 4.22 7.97 0.57
N ALA A 43 3.38 7.14 1.19
CA ALA A 43 2.33 7.59 2.08
C ALA A 43 2.91 8.00 3.44
N GLU A 44 2.23 8.93 4.12
CA GLU A 44 2.54 9.26 5.51
C GLU A 44 2.12 8.06 6.40
N LEU A 45 3.10 7.47 7.09
CA LEU A 45 2.88 6.29 7.93
C LEU A 45 2.54 6.73 9.36
N ALA A 46 1.50 6.12 9.94
CA ALA A 46 1.33 6.12 11.39
C ALA A 46 2.37 5.15 11.98
N LEU A 47 3.42 5.68 12.61
CA LEU A 47 4.54 4.87 13.14
C LEU A 47 4.16 4.15 14.44
N VAL A 48 3.17 3.26 14.38
CA VAL A 48 2.68 2.51 15.53
C VAL A 48 3.20 1.08 15.43
N PRO A 49 4.06 0.63 16.36
CA PRO A 49 4.60 -0.72 16.32
C PRO A 49 3.50 -1.78 16.48
N GLY A 50 3.22 -2.52 15.40
CA GLY A 50 2.34 -3.68 15.43
C GLY A 50 3.05 -4.98 15.84
N PRO A 51 2.30 -6.07 16.07
CA PRO A 51 2.86 -7.34 16.55
C PRO A 51 3.62 -8.11 15.46
N VAL A 52 3.25 -7.92 14.19
CA VAL A 52 3.92 -8.54 13.06
C VAL A 52 5.17 -7.75 12.74
N THR A 53 6.31 -8.42 12.84
CA THR A 53 7.59 -7.90 12.37
C THR A 53 8.24 -8.89 11.40
N ILE A 54 9.02 -8.36 10.45
CA ILE A 54 9.72 -9.13 9.43
C ILE A 54 11.25 -8.94 9.48
N ASP A 55 12.01 -9.93 9.03
CA ASP A 55 13.42 -9.79 8.69
C ASP A 55 13.53 -9.27 7.25
N ALA A 56 13.98 -8.03 7.09
CA ALA A 56 14.12 -7.39 5.78
C ALA A 56 15.04 -8.16 4.82
N ARG A 57 16.05 -8.91 5.33
CA ARG A 57 16.95 -9.71 4.49
C ARG A 57 16.35 -11.05 4.07
N ARG A 58 15.30 -11.51 4.74
CA ARG A 58 14.54 -12.70 4.34
C ARG A 58 13.28 -12.37 3.53
N SER A 59 12.70 -11.20 3.75
CA SER A 59 11.37 -10.84 3.22
C SER A 59 11.36 -9.69 2.21
N LEU A 60 12.41 -8.88 2.12
CA LEU A 60 12.46 -7.72 1.21
C LEU A 60 13.64 -7.76 0.22
N ALA A 61 14.80 -8.25 0.64
CA ALA A 61 16.01 -8.31 -0.18
C ALA A 61 16.80 -9.60 0.07
N VAL A 62 16.45 -10.66 -0.66
CA VAL A 62 17.05 -11.98 -0.57
C VAL A 62 18.22 -12.09 -1.54
N THR A 63 19.40 -12.42 -1.02
CA THR A 63 20.67 -12.38 -1.79
C THR A 63 21.58 -13.58 -1.50
N GLU A 64 21.09 -14.54 -0.74
CA GLU A 64 21.80 -15.76 -0.34
C GLU A 64 22.00 -16.64 -1.57
N VAL A 65 23.25 -17.02 -1.84
CA VAL A 65 23.64 -17.80 -3.03
C VAL A 65 22.88 -19.13 -3.08
N ALA A 66 22.65 -19.75 -1.92
CA ALA A 66 21.88 -21.00 -1.81
C ALA A 66 20.41 -20.87 -2.26
N ILE A 67 19.87 -19.65 -2.27
CA ILE A 67 18.53 -19.34 -2.79
C ILE A 67 18.62 -18.91 -4.25
N THR A 68 19.43 -17.89 -4.56
CA THR A 68 19.46 -17.28 -5.89
C THR A 68 19.98 -18.24 -6.96
N SER A 69 20.84 -19.20 -6.62
CA SER A 69 21.34 -20.23 -7.56
C SER A 69 20.25 -21.12 -8.17
N ARG A 70 19.03 -21.13 -7.62
CA ARG A 70 17.88 -21.82 -8.23
C ARG A 70 17.26 -21.07 -9.42
N PHE A 71 17.68 -19.82 -9.65
CA PHE A 71 17.16 -18.96 -10.71
C PHE A 71 18.23 -18.81 -11.79
N THR A 72 17.94 -19.29 -13.00
CA THR A 72 18.80 -19.08 -14.17
C THR A 72 18.12 -18.14 -15.15
N LEU A 73 18.91 -17.33 -15.86
CA LEU A 73 18.38 -16.42 -16.88
C LEU A 73 17.68 -17.22 -18.00
N GLN A 74 18.23 -18.38 -18.35
CA GLN A 74 17.63 -19.34 -19.28
C GLN A 74 16.24 -19.76 -18.83
N ALA A 75 16.06 -20.18 -17.57
CA ALA A 75 14.77 -20.62 -17.06
C ALA A 75 13.72 -19.49 -17.07
N VAL A 76 14.10 -18.26 -16.72
CA VAL A 76 13.21 -17.09 -16.81
C VAL A 76 12.75 -16.88 -18.25
N LEU A 77 13.68 -16.85 -19.22
CA LEU A 77 13.36 -16.61 -20.62
C LEU A 77 12.59 -17.78 -21.25
N ASP A 78 12.86 -19.03 -20.86
CA ASP A 78 12.10 -20.19 -21.31
C ASP A 78 10.66 -20.18 -20.78
N ALA A 79 10.45 -19.78 -19.52
CA ALA A 79 9.11 -19.60 -18.96
C ALA A 79 8.32 -18.54 -19.74
N LEU A 80 8.93 -17.39 -20.03
CA LEU A 80 8.31 -16.32 -20.82
C LEU A 80 8.00 -16.77 -22.25
N ALA A 81 8.93 -17.47 -22.90
CA ALA A 81 8.72 -18.04 -24.23
C ALA A 81 7.55 -19.03 -24.23
N ALA A 82 7.50 -19.94 -23.27
CA ALA A 82 6.42 -20.94 -23.14
C ALA A 82 5.05 -20.29 -22.91
N GLN A 83 4.96 -19.34 -21.97
CA GLN A 83 3.72 -18.61 -21.65
C GLN A 83 3.24 -17.75 -22.82
N SER A 84 4.15 -17.25 -23.65
CA SER A 84 3.78 -16.44 -24.82
C SER A 84 2.91 -17.21 -25.82
N GLY A 85 3.06 -18.54 -25.91
CA GLY A 85 2.38 -19.36 -26.91
C GLY A 85 2.74 -19.01 -28.37
N VAL A 86 3.80 -18.22 -28.60
CA VAL A 86 4.24 -17.83 -29.95
C VAL A 86 5.10 -18.95 -30.55
N PRO A 87 4.71 -19.56 -31.69
CA PRO A 87 5.46 -20.65 -32.29
C PRO A 87 6.91 -20.25 -32.62
N GLY A 88 7.88 -21.09 -32.24
CA GLY A 88 9.30 -20.91 -32.55
C GLY A 88 10.06 -19.94 -31.64
N VAL A 89 9.38 -19.25 -30.72
CA VAL A 89 10.05 -18.45 -29.68
C VAL A 89 10.58 -19.39 -28.60
N THR A 90 11.85 -19.24 -28.27
CA THR A 90 12.58 -19.97 -27.21
C THR A 90 13.30 -18.97 -26.30
N GLY A 91 13.69 -19.36 -25.09
CA GLY A 91 14.45 -18.47 -24.21
C GLY A 91 15.78 -18.00 -24.83
N LEU A 92 16.43 -18.85 -25.62
CA LEU A 92 17.64 -18.47 -26.37
C LEU A 92 17.35 -17.40 -27.43
N SER A 93 16.26 -17.54 -28.19
CA SER A 93 15.89 -16.52 -29.19
C SER A 93 15.50 -15.18 -28.54
N LEU A 94 14.95 -15.21 -27.31
CA LEU A 94 14.65 -13.99 -26.55
C LEU A 94 15.92 -13.33 -26.01
N PHE A 95 16.89 -14.11 -25.55
CA PHE A 95 18.21 -13.59 -25.15
C PHE A 95 18.95 -12.97 -26.34
N GLU A 96 18.95 -13.69 -27.47
CA GLU A 96 19.51 -13.22 -28.74
C GLU A 96 18.88 -11.88 -29.13
N GLN A 97 17.54 -11.83 -29.18
CA GLN A 97 16.80 -10.62 -29.51
C GLN A 97 17.09 -9.45 -28.55
N LEU A 98 17.13 -9.69 -27.24
CA LEU A 98 17.40 -8.63 -26.25
C LEU A 98 18.73 -7.94 -26.55
N TRP A 99 19.80 -8.70 -26.80
CA TRP A 99 21.11 -8.12 -27.07
C TRP A 99 21.24 -7.60 -28.49
N ASP A 100 20.54 -8.20 -29.46
CA ASP A 100 20.54 -7.72 -30.84
C ASP A 100 19.94 -6.31 -30.99
N THR A 101 19.06 -5.89 -30.05
CA THR A 101 18.59 -4.49 -29.98
C THR A 101 19.70 -3.45 -29.87
N GLN A 102 20.91 -3.87 -29.48
CA GLN A 102 22.08 -2.99 -29.36
C GLN A 102 22.86 -2.85 -30.69
N ASN A 103 22.53 -3.63 -31.71
CA ASN A 103 23.17 -3.61 -33.03
C ASN A 103 22.39 -2.75 -34.04
N PRO A 104 23.06 -2.11 -35.01
CA PRO A 104 22.40 -1.41 -36.12
C PRO A 104 21.82 -2.39 -37.15
N LYS A 105 20.96 -1.91 -38.05
CA LYS A 105 20.42 -2.73 -39.14
C LYS A 105 21.45 -3.06 -40.23
N PRO A 106 21.36 -4.25 -40.85
CA PRO A 106 20.59 -5.40 -40.38
C PRO A 106 21.34 -6.09 -39.22
N GLY A 107 20.63 -6.37 -38.12
CA GLY A 107 21.16 -7.17 -37.01
C GLY A 107 21.05 -8.68 -37.26
N THR A 108 21.08 -9.46 -36.18
CA THR A 108 21.02 -10.93 -36.21
C THR A 108 19.59 -11.48 -36.18
N THR A 109 18.62 -10.70 -35.69
CA THR A 109 17.21 -11.08 -35.53
C THR A 109 16.26 -10.10 -36.23
N SER A 110 15.00 -10.49 -36.43
CA SER A 110 13.95 -9.60 -36.98
C SER A 110 13.33 -8.65 -35.93
N GLY A 111 14.09 -8.31 -34.88
CA GLY A 111 13.69 -7.48 -33.75
C GLY A 111 13.92 -5.97 -33.97
N PRO A 112 13.63 -5.15 -32.95
CA PRO A 112 14.05 -3.75 -32.93
C PRO A 112 15.57 -3.61 -32.88
N HIS A 113 16.10 -2.52 -33.41
CA HIS A 113 17.52 -2.19 -33.48
C HIS A 113 17.76 -0.77 -32.96
N CYS A 114 18.98 -0.49 -32.49
CA CYS A 114 19.34 0.82 -31.93
C CYS A 114 19.22 1.98 -32.95
N ASP A 115 19.25 1.68 -34.26
CA ASP A 115 19.12 2.64 -35.35
C ASP A 115 17.73 2.64 -36.02
N ASP A 116 16.73 2.01 -35.40
CA ASP A 116 15.34 2.04 -35.86
C ASP A 116 14.77 3.45 -35.95
N GLN A 117 15.19 4.33 -35.03
CA GLN A 117 14.83 5.74 -35.03
C GLN A 117 16.10 6.58 -35.21
N ILE A 118 16.02 7.53 -36.14
CA ILE A 118 17.12 8.45 -36.45
C ILE A 118 16.56 9.88 -36.37
N THR A 119 17.17 10.70 -35.53
CA THR A 119 16.87 12.13 -35.40
C THR A 119 18.15 12.91 -35.65
N ASN A 120 18.11 13.90 -36.56
CA ASN A 120 19.29 14.71 -36.92
C ASN A 120 20.54 13.89 -37.30
N LYS A 121 20.32 12.77 -38.03
CA LYS A 121 21.37 11.81 -38.45
C LYS A 121 22.08 11.07 -37.31
N GLN A 122 21.50 11.08 -36.11
CA GLN A 122 21.96 10.29 -34.96
C GLN A 122 20.87 9.31 -34.56
N THR A 123 21.29 8.14 -34.06
CA THR A 123 20.35 7.15 -33.50
C THR A 123 19.66 7.74 -32.28
N SER A 124 18.36 7.53 -32.18
CA SER A 124 17.55 8.15 -31.16
C SER A 124 16.50 7.21 -30.57
N LEU A 125 15.99 7.58 -29.40
CA LEU A 125 14.77 7.03 -28.83
C LEU A 125 14.03 8.20 -28.16
N ASN A 126 12.75 8.37 -28.46
CA ASN A 126 11.96 9.52 -28.00
C ASN A 126 12.57 10.88 -28.41
N GLY A 127 13.24 10.91 -29.57
CA GLY A 127 13.93 12.09 -30.09
C GLY A 127 15.23 12.48 -29.36
N PHE A 128 15.66 11.71 -28.35
CA PHE A 128 16.93 11.90 -27.65
C PHE A 128 17.99 10.89 -28.12
N SER A 129 19.27 11.21 -27.95
CA SER A 129 20.38 10.34 -28.34
C SER A 129 20.24 8.94 -27.74
N TYR A 130 20.39 7.90 -28.56
CA TYR A 130 20.35 6.50 -28.13
C TYR A 130 21.41 5.70 -28.90
N PRO A 131 22.69 5.72 -28.47
CA PRO A 131 23.78 5.15 -29.23
C PRO A 131 23.70 3.61 -29.32
N CYS A 132 24.15 3.04 -30.43
CA CYS A 132 24.30 1.59 -30.56
C CYS A 132 25.41 1.07 -29.64
N ARG A 133 25.20 -0.14 -29.09
CA ARG A 133 26.08 -0.77 -28.11
C ARG A 133 26.54 -2.14 -28.58
N THR A 134 27.30 -2.14 -29.67
CA THR A 134 27.68 -3.35 -30.41
C THR A 134 28.57 -4.30 -29.61
N THR A 135 29.26 -3.85 -28.55
CA THR A 135 29.99 -4.75 -27.65
C THR A 135 29.02 -5.61 -26.85
N GLU A 136 27.99 -5.02 -26.25
CA GLU A 136 26.89 -5.75 -25.61
C GLU A 136 26.08 -6.55 -26.64
N GLY A 137 25.87 -5.98 -27.83
CA GLY A 137 25.15 -6.62 -28.93
C GLY A 137 25.85 -7.83 -29.54
N GLY A 138 27.16 -7.96 -29.36
CA GLY A 138 27.93 -9.15 -29.74
C GLY A 138 27.44 -10.44 -29.06
N GLN A 139 26.76 -10.32 -27.92
CA GLN A 139 26.19 -11.48 -27.21
C GLN A 139 25.11 -12.21 -28.01
N ALA A 140 24.45 -11.53 -28.96
CA ALA A 140 23.47 -12.15 -29.84
C ALA A 140 24.09 -13.17 -30.81
N SER A 141 25.41 -13.12 -31.05
CA SER A 141 26.07 -14.05 -31.98
C SER A 141 26.27 -15.47 -31.42
N ALA A 142 26.21 -15.64 -30.10
CA ALA A 142 26.44 -16.92 -29.43
C ALA A 142 25.55 -17.11 -28.19
N PRO A 143 24.21 -17.00 -28.33
CA PRO A 143 23.28 -16.87 -27.21
C PRO A 143 23.35 -18.04 -26.23
N ALA A 144 23.55 -19.27 -26.74
CA ALA A 144 23.66 -20.49 -25.93
C ALA A 144 24.89 -20.50 -24.99
N THR A 145 25.98 -19.85 -25.37
CA THR A 145 27.16 -19.71 -24.51
C THR A 145 27.00 -18.51 -23.60
N GLU A 146 26.62 -17.37 -24.17
CA GLU A 146 26.61 -16.08 -23.47
C GLU A 146 25.62 -16.02 -22.32
N ILE A 147 24.47 -16.67 -22.45
CA ILE A 147 23.46 -16.73 -21.37
C ILE A 147 23.98 -17.45 -20.12
N THR A 148 24.90 -18.40 -20.27
CA THR A 148 25.44 -19.19 -19.13
C THR A 148 26.35 -18.37 -18.22
N HIS A 149 26.81 -17.20 -18.68
CA HIS A 149 27.63 -16.30 -17.88
C HIS A 149 26.84 -15.47 -16.87
N TYR A 150 25.50 -15.52 -16.91
CA TYR A 150 24.62 -14.78 -16.01
C TYR A 150 24.22 -15.60 -14.78
N THR A 151 24.40 -15.01 -13.60
CA THR A 151 24.01 -15.57 -12.30
C THR A 151 22.98 -14.67 -11.64
N ALA A 152 21.93 -15.25 -11.05
CA ALA A 152 21.00 -14.47 -10.23
C ALA A 152 21.69 -14.04 -8.93
N ILE A 153 21.64 -12.74 -8.65
CA ILE A 153 22.32 -12.12 -7.50
C ILE A 153 21.37 -11.52 -6.48
N GLY A 154 20.07 -11.44 -6.78
CA GLY A 154 19.10 -11.03 -5.78
C GLY A 154 17.64 -11.13 -6.24
N LEU A 155 16.78 -11.35 -5.25
CA LEU A 155 15.32 -11.29 -5.35
C LEU A 155 14.84 -10.15 -4.45
N PHE A 156 14.06 -9.23 -4.99
CA PHE A 156 13.59 -8.06 -4.24
C PHE A 156 12.08 -7.97 -4.27
N ASN A 157 11.50 -7.84 -3.09
CA ASN A 157 10.08 -7.56 -2.90
C ASN A 157 9.92 -6.03 -2.76
N ARG A 158 9.19 -5.45 -3.71
CA ARG A 158 8.81 -4.03 -3.75
C ARG A 158 7.30 -3.88 -3.56
N PHE A 159 6.74 -4.55 -2.53
CA PHE A 159 5.36 -4.35 -2.11
C PHE A 159 5.07 -2.88 -1.77
N ASP A 160 6.08 -2.10 -1.37
CA ASP A 160 5.99 -0.66 -1.16
C ASP A 160 5.49 0.10 -2.41
N LEU A 161 5.68 -0.45 -3.61
CA LEU A 161 5.17 0.13 -4.85
C LEU A 161 3.70 -0.23 -5.14
N ALA A 162 3.04 -1.02 -4.31
CA ALA A 162 1.61 -1.27 -4.45
C ALA A 162 0.84 0.04 -4.28
N PRO A 163 -0.03 0.42 -5.22
CA PRO A 163 -0.85 1.63 -5.10
C PRO A 163 -1.88 1.44 -4.00
N ALA A 164 -2.24 2.52 -3.31
CA ALA A 164 -3.21 2.48 -2.20
C ALA A 164 -4.59 1.93 -2.63
N ASN A 165 -4.95 2.07 -3.91
CA ASN A 165 -6.19 1.50 -4.46
C ASN A 165 -6.09 -0.01 -4.78
N GLY A 166 -4.93 -0.64 -4.60
CA GLY A 166 -4.73 -2.06 -4.89
C GLY A 166 -4.76 -2.44 -6.36
N ALA A 167 -4.47 -1.55 -7.31
CA ALA A 167 -4.41 -1.92 -8.72
C ALA A 167 -3.40 -3.06 -9.03
N HIS A 168 -2.37 -3.23 -8.19
CA HIS A 168 -1.42 -4.34 -8.22
C HIS A 168 -0.73 -4.53 -6.86
N CYS A 169 -0.06 -5.67 -6.67
CA CYS A 169 0.60 -6.02 -5.41
C CYS A 169 2.08 -5.61 -5.38
N GLY A 170 2.39 -4.44 -5.92
CA GLY A 170 3.76 -3.94 -6.04
C GLY A 170 4.54 -4.65 -7.14
N GLU A 171 5.86 -4.71 -6.96
CA GLU A 171 6.79 -5.23 -7.97
C GLU A 171 7.76 -6.25 -7.35
N TYR A 172 8.18 -7.25 -8.13
CA TYR A 172 9.06 -8.32 -7.67
C TYR A 172 10.19 -8.52 -8.67
N ARG A 173 11.42 -8.37 -8.19
CA ARG A 173 12.60 -8.32 -9.05
C ARG A 173 13.40 -9.61 -9.00
N VAL A 174 13.96 -10.00 -10.15
CA VAL A 174 15.11 -10.92 -10.24
C VAL A 174 16.24 -10.19 -10.94
N ILE A 175 17.39 -10.09 -10.27
CA ILE A 175 18.58 -9.41 -10.81
C ILE A 175 19.60 -10.46 -11.21
N PHE A 176 20.03 -10.42 -12.48
CA PHE A 176 21.10 -11.25 -13.02
C PHE A 176 22.33 -10.39 -13.28
N ALA A 177 23.50 -10.87 -12.88
CA ALA A 177 24.79 -10.28 -13.26
C ALA A 177 25.60 -11.27 -14.08
N ARG A 178 26.32 -10.74 -15.08
CA ARG A 178 27.35 -11.48 -15.80
C ARG A 178 28.57 -11.65 -14.89
N THR A 179 28.83 -12.87 -14.44
CA THR A 179 29.89 -13.21 -13.48
C THR A 179 31.09 -13.91 -14.12
N SER A 180 31.01 -14.27 -15.40
CA SER A 180 32.06 -14.92 -16.17
C SER A 180 32.04 -14.49 -17.66
N GLY A 181 32.92 -15.04 -18.49
CA GLY A 181 32.92 -14.76 -19.94
C GLY A 181 33.44 -13.37 -20.35
N GLY A 182 34.01 -12.60 -19.43
CA GLY A 182 34.56 -11.26 -19.67
C GLY A 182 33.49 -10.15 -19.80
N GLY A 183 33.86 -8.91 -19.44
CA GLY A 183 32.93 -7.78 -19.36
C GLY A 183 31.97 -7.87 -18.17
N ARG A 184 31.39 -6.74 -17.75
CA ARG A 184 30.37 -6.66 -16.69
C ARG A 184 29.05 -6.23 -17.33
N ASN A 185 27.94 -6.84 -16.92
CA ASN A 185 26.61 -6.52 -17.45
C ASN A 185 25.52 -7.06 -16.52
N LEU A 186 24.41 -6.35 -16.35
CA LEU A 186 23.27 -6.80 -15.55
C LEU A 186 21.98 -6.81 -16.36
N VAL A 187 21.08 -7.72 -16.02
CA VAL A 187 19.69 -7.79 -16.52
C VAL A 187 18.76 -7.94 -15.33
N ASN A 188 17.79 -7.04 -15.23
CA ASN A 188 16.83 -6.97 -14.14
C ASN A 188 15.43 -7.23 -14.71
N PHE A 189 14.76 -8.25 -14.21
CA PHE A 189 13.35 -8.49 -14.48
C PHE A 189 12.55 -7.89 -13.33
N GLU A 190 11.73 -6.88 -13.61
CA GLU A 190 11.02 -6.09 -12.61
C GLU A 190 9.51 -6.26 -12.83
N ALA A 191 8.97 -7.37 -12.33
CA ALA A 191 7.60 -7.78 -12.60
C ALA A 191 6.61 -7.01 -11.73
N VAL A 192 5.58 -6.42 -12.34
CA VAL A 192 4.42 -5.95 -11.58
C VAL A 192 3.46 -7.12 -11.41
N LEU A 193 3.13 -7.45 -10.16
CA LEU A 193 2.26 -8.58 -9.86
C LEU A 193 0.79 -8.13 -9.80
N PRO A 194 -0.11 -8.69 -10.62
CA PRO A 194 -1.53 -8.36 -10.56
C PRO A 194 -2.12 -8.60 -9.16
N ASN A 195 -3.05 -7.75 -8.75
CA ASN A 195 -3.85 -8.02 -7.56
C ASN A 195 -4.77 -9.23 -7.82
N PRO A 196 -4.73 -10.29 -6.98
CA PRO A 196 -5.59 -11.45 -7.14
C PRO A 196 -7.05 -11.16 -6.78
N ARG A 197 -7.32 -10.16 -5.93
CA ARG A 197 -8.67 -9.69 -5.56
C ARG A 197 -8.78 -8.16 -5.67
N PRO A 198 -8.76 -7.59 -6.89
CA PRO A 198 -8.82 -6.13 -7.08
C PRO A 198 -10.12 -5.50 -6.58
N GLU A 199 -11.18 -6.30 -6.40
CA GLU A 199 -12.47 -5.86 -5.89
C GLU A 199 -12.42 -5.34 -4.45
N ILE A 200 -11.47 -5.79 -3.63
CA ILE A 200 -11.28 -5.35 -2.24
C ILE A 200 -10.06 -4.43 -2.05
N GLY A 201 -9.62 -3.78 -3.14
CA GLY A 201 -8.49 -2.86 -3.10
C GLY A 201 -7.19 -3.52 -2.66
N LEU A 202 -6.34 -2.80 -1.93
CA LEU A 202 -4.99 -3.24 -1.56
C LEU A 202 -4.98 -4.51 -0.70
N GLU A 203 -6.04 -4.77 0.07
CA GLU A 203 -6.19 -5.97 0.89
C GLU A 203 -6.25 -7.26 0.06
N GLY A 204 -6.63 -7.17 -1.21
CA GLY A 204 -6.49 -8.28 -2.16
C GLY A 204 -5.05 -8.80 -2.28
N CYS A 205 -4.06 -7.98 -1.94
CA CYS A 205 -2.65 -8.36 -1.94
C CYS A 205 -2.17 -9.04 -0.65
N ARG A 206 -3.02 -9.20 0.37
CA ARG A 206 -2.66 -9.83 1.65
C ARG A 206 -2.10 -11.24 1.52
N PRO A 207 -2.58 -12.13 0.64
CA PRO A 207 -1.96 -13.44 0.44
C PRO A 207 -0.48 -13.34 0.02
N VAL A 208 -0.15 -12.36 -0.83
CA VAL A 208 1.23 -12.10 -1.26
C VAL A 208 2.07 -11.55 -0.10
N ALA A 209 1.52 -10.61 0.66
CA ALA A 209 2.21 -10.05 1.82
C ALA A 209 2.48 -11.12 2.90
N ASN A 210 1.49 -11.97 3.19
CA ASN A 210 1.63 -13.07 4.14
C ASN A 210 2.72 -14.07 3.71
N PHE A 211 2.77 -14.43 2.42
CA PHE A 211 3.84 -15.28 1.88
C PHE A 211 5.23 -14.69 2.20
N TRP A 212 5.45 -13.42 1.89
CA TRP A 212 6.74 -12.77 2.14
C TRP A 212 7.03 -12.60 3.63
N ARG A 213 6.02 -12.28 4.47
CA ARG A 213 6.15 -12.26 5.93
C ARG A 213 6.63 -13.61 6.46
N ASP A 214 6.05 -14.71 6.01
CA ASP A 214 6.33 -16.06 6.53
C ASP A 214 7.77 -16.53 6.22
N LEU A 215 8.44 -15.92 5.22
CA LEU A 215 9.88 -16.14 4.99
C LEU A 215 10.75 -15.63 6.16
N SER A 216 10.28 -14.65 6.94
CA SER A 216 11.04 -14.12 8.08
C SER A 216 11.23 -15.16 9.18
N SER A 217 10.18 -15.90 9.51
CA SER A 217 10.19 -16.92 10.56
C SER A 217 10.76 -18.25 10.08
N ASN A 218 10.82 -18.49 8.76
CA ASN A 218 11.39 -19.69 8.17
C ASN A 218 12.93 -19.67 8.17
N SER A 219 13.54 -20.26 9.20
CA SER A 219 15.00 -20.38 9.32
C SER A 219 15.64 -21.37 8.32
N ASN A 220 14.85 -22.20 7.63
CA ASN A 220 15.36 -23.19 6.68
C ASN A 220 15.57 -22.56 5.30
N VAL A 221 16.84 -22.32 4.94
CA VAL A 221 17.26 -21.74 3.65
C VAL A 221 16.74 -22.55 2.46
N ALA A 222 16.80 -23.88 2.52
CA ALA A 222 16.34 -24.73 1.42
C ALA A 222 14.82 -24.66 1.24
N SER A 223 14.06 -24.56 2.34
CA SER A 223 12.61 -24.35 2.30
C SER A 223 12.27 -22.99 1.69
N ARG A 224 12.91 -21.90 2.12
CA ARG A 224 12.72 -20.57 1.50
C ARG A 224 13.10 -20.56 0.02
N ALA A 225 14.17 -21.26 -0.35
CA ALA A 225 14.58 -21.38 -1.74
C ALA A 225 13.50 -22.04 -2.62
N ALA A 226 12.84 -23.09 -2.11
CA ALA A 226 11.73 -23.74 -2.81
C ALA A 226 10.49 -22.82 -2.88
N LEU A 227 10.08 -22.24 -1.75
CA LEU A 227 8.92 -21.34 -1.67
C LEU A 227 9.07 -20.12 -2.61
N LEU A 228 10.26 -19.51 -2.65
CA LEU A 228 10.54 -18.40 -3.57
C LEU A 228 10.56 -18.87 -5.02
N HIS A 229 11.11 -20.05 -5.32
CA HIS A 229 11.07 -20.58 -6.68
C HIS A 229 9.62 -20.77 -7.15
N ASP A 230 8.78 -21.41 -6.33
CA ASP A 230 7.37 -21.63 -6.63
C ASP A 230 6.63 -20.29 -6.80
N PHE A 231 6.81 -19.32 -5.91
CA PHE A 231 6.20 -17.98 -6.05
C PHE A 231 6.55 -17.32 -7.39
N TYR A 232 7.80 -17.44 -7.84
CA TYR A 232 8.25 -16.79 -9.07
C TYR A 232 7.84 -17.54 -10.34
N PHE A 233 7.90 -18.88 -10.37
CA PHE A 233 7.67 -19.67 -11.58
C PHE A 233 6.27 -20.30 -11.66
N ASP A 234 5.67 -20.66 -10.53
CA ASP A 234 4.39 -21.39 -10.44
C ASP A 234 3.24 -20.52 -9.89
N GLY A 235 3.55 -19.55 -9.01
CA GLY A 235 2.59 -18.70 -8.32
C GLY A 235 2.19 -19.24 -6.94
N LEU A 236 1.14 -18.63 -6.36
CA LEU A 236 0.51 -19.10 -5.11
C LEU A 236 -0.94 -19.50 -5.41
N PRO A 237 -1.64 -20.19 -4.51
CA PRO A 237 -3.09 -20.37 -4.64
C PRO A 237 -3.81 -19.04 -4.87
N GLY A 238 -4.44 -18.89 -6.05
CA GLY A 238 -5.14 -17.64 -6.45
C GLY A 238 -4.24 -16.50 -6.93
N VAL A 239 -2.91 -16.67 -6.96
CA VAL A 239 -1.94 -15.65 -7.39
C VAL A 239 -1.12 -16.19 -8.56
N SER A 240 -1.10 -15.47 -9.69
CA SER A 240 -0.29 -15.83 -10.86
C SER A 240 1.22 -15.81 -10.53
N PRO A 241 2.06 -16.57 -11.25
CA PRO A 241 3.52 -16.49 -11.10
C PRO A 241 4.04 -15.08 -11.36
N VAL A 242 5.12 -14.70 -10.67
CA VAL A 242 5.81 -13.42 -10.90
C VAL A 242 6.40 -13.37 -12.31
N ILE A 243 7.07 -14.45 -12.73
CA ILE A 243 7.61 -14.59 -14.07
C ILE A 243 6.44 -14.94 -14.98
N HIS A 244 5.80 -13.90 -15.51
CA HIS A 244 4.72 -14.01 -16.46
C HIS A 244 4.91 -13.01 -17.61
N VAL A 245 4.60 -13.40 -18.84
CA VAL A 245 4.72 -12.52 -20.03
C VAL A 245 4.00 -11.17 -19.86
N ASP A 246 2.87 -11.17 -19.15
CA ASP A 246 2.06 -9.96 -18.90
C ASP A 246 2.63 -9.04 -17.81
N ASN A 247 3.61 -9.52 -17.05
CA ASN A 247 4.21 -8.78 -15.94
C ASN A 247 5.46 -7.99 -16.37
N TYR A 248 5.85 -7.95 -17.66
CA TYR A 248 7.06 -7.24 -18.14
C TYR A 248 6.89 -6.26 -19.31
N GLY A 249 5.68 -5.82 -19.63
CA GLY A 249 5.43 -4.68 -20.53
C GLY A 249 4.37 -4.95 -21.59
N ASN A 250 3.70 -6.11 -21.53
CA ASN A 250 2.82 -6.59 -22.60
C ASN A 250 1.44 -5.90 -22.56
N THR A 251 1.21 -4.83 -23.32
CA THR A 251 -0.12 -4.18 -23.38
C THR A 251 -0.76 -4.16 -24.76
N GLY A 252 -1.82 -4.97 -24.88
CA GLY A 252 -3.01 -4.72 -25.68
C GLY A 252 -4.23 -4.26 -24.84
N LEU A 253 -3.97 -3.55 -23.72
CA LEU A 253 -4.88 -2.94 -22.69
C LEU A 253 -5.11 -3.68 -21.34
N ARG A 254 -5.23 -2.85 -20.28
CA ARG A 254 -5.96 -2.95 -18.98
C ARG A 254 -5.28 -3.25 -17.63
N ARG A 255 -3.97 -3.56 -17.51
CA ARG A 255 -3.31 -3.77 -16.19
C ARG A 255 -1.85 -3.29 -16.17
N PRO A 256 -1.26 -3.01 -14.99
CA PRO A 256 0.10 -2.47 -14.85
C PRO A 256 1.16 -3.54 -15.17
N THR A 257 2.13 -3.21 -16.02
CA THR A 257 2.82 -4.24 -16.81
C THR A 257 4.29 -4.49 -16.54
N GLY A 258 4.96 -3.87 -15.57
CA GLY A 258 6.37 -4.20 -15.30
C GLY A 258 7.35 -3.88 -16.44
N GLN A 259 8.63 -4.18 -16.25
CA GLN A 259 9.70 -3.85 -17.20
C GLN A 259 10.91 -4.79 -17.07
N VAL A 260 11.78 -4.72 -18.06
CA VAL A 260 13.13 -5.31 -18.01
C VAL A 260 14.16 -4.21 -18.17
N ARG A 261 15.17 -4.18 -17.30
CA ARG A 261 16.26 -3.19 -17.37
C ARG A 261 17.61 -3.85 -17.52
N THR A 262 18.53 -3.15 -18.14
CA THR A 262 19.93 -3.59 -18.25
C THR A 262 20.87 -2.51 -17.75
N ASN A 263 21.93 -2.92 -17.05
CA ASN A 263 23.05 -2.03 -16.76
C ASN A 263 24.27 -2.50 -17.56
N GLN A 264 24.60 -1.74 -18.59
CA GLN A 264 25.52 -2.14 -19.65
C GLN A 264 26.91 -1.56 -19.40
N PHE A 265 27.86 -2.43 -19.05
CA PHE A 265 29.23 -2.04 -18.68
C PHE A 265 30.31 -2.66 -19.57
N MET A 266 29.94 -3.33 -20.67
CA MET A 266 30.91 -3.98 -21.55
C MET A 266 31.65 -2.96 -22.42
N GLN A 267 31.04 -1.80 -22.68
CA GLN A 267 31.70 -0.63 -23.28
C GLN A 267 31.41 0.68 -22.53
N GLY A 268 32.26 1.69 -22.75
CA GLY A 268 32.09 3.03 -22.19
C GLY A 268 31.31 3.98 -23.12
N PRO A 269 30.59 4.97 -22.59
CA PRO A 269 30.27 5.14 -21.16
C PRO A 269 29.24 4.10 -20.69
N TRP A 270 29.19 3.83 -19.39
CA TRP A 270 28.19 2.93 -18.79
C TRP A 270 26.78 3.52 -18.87
N SER A 271 25.80 2.67 -19.20
CA SER A 271 24.45 3.08 -19.57
C SER A 271 23.42 2.11 -18.99
N LEU A 272 22.33 2.65 -18.44
CA LEU A 272 21.11 1.88 -18.13
C LEU A 272 20.09 2.03 -19.24
N ARG A 273 19.39 0.94 -19.55
CA ARG A 273 18.36 0.90 -20.59
C ARG A 273 17.15 0.12 -20.12
N GLU A 274 15.97 0.55 -20.55
CA GLU A 274 14.70 -0.07 -20.23
C GLU A 274 14.07 -0.72 -21.47
N PHE A 275 13.39 -1.83 -21.25
CA PHE A 275 12.70 -2.63 -22.24
C PHE A 275 11.32 -3.04 -21.72
N ALA A 276 10.38 -3.11 -22.65
CA ALA A 276 9.10 -3.76 -22.45
C ALA A 276 9.08 -5.09 -23.24
N LEU A 277 8.46 -6.11 -22.66
CA LEU A 277 8.16 -7.35 -23.35
C LEU A 277 6.78 -7.22 -24.02
N GLN A 278 6.75 -7.18 -25.34
CA GLN A 278 5.53 -6.95 -26.12
C GLN A 278 5.14 -8.18 -26.92
N LYS A 279 3.92 -8.68 -26.72
CA LYS A 279 3.27 -9.68 -27.57
C LYS A 279 2.30 -8.99 -28.51
N SER A 280 2.58 -9.04 -29.81
CA SER A 280 1.72 -8.48 -30.85
C SER A 280 1.19 -9.59 -31.74
N CYS A 281 -0.13 -9.64 -31.95
CA CYS A 281 -0.80 -10.67 -32.74
C CYS A 281 -1.60 -10.07 -33.92
N PRO A 282 -0.94 -9.44 -34.91
CA PRO A 282 -1.61 -9.04 -36.15
C PRO A 282 -2.10 -10.27 -36.93
N ALA A 283 -2.93 -10.04 -37.95
CA ALA A 283 -3.49 -11.10 -38.79
C ALA A 283 -2.42 -12.02 -39.46
N ALA A 284 -1.18 -11.54 -39.60
CA ALA A 284 -0.06 -12.28 -40.16
C ALA A 284 0.60 -13.27 -39.18
N GLY A 285 0.23 -13.27 -37.90
CA GLY A 285 0.79 -14.13 -36.85
C GLY A 285 1.23 -13.35 -35.62
N CYS A 286 1.44 -14.06 -34.51
CA CYS A 286 1.93 -13.46 -33.27
C CYS A 286 3.46 -13.36 -33.23
N ALA A 287 3.98 -12.34 -32.55
CA ALA A 287 5.39 -12.17 -32.22
C ALA A 287 5.53 -11.73 -30.76
N LEU A 288 6.57 -12.21 -30.08
CA LEU A 288 7.02 -11.72 -28.78
C LEU A 288 8.34 -10.99 -28.96
N LYS A 289 8.43 -9.75 -28.46
CA LYS A 289 9.60 -8.90 -28.65
C LYS A 289 10.01 -8.18 -27.37
N PHE A 290 11.30 -8.17 -27.07
CA PHE A 290 11.90 -7.10 -26.26
C PHE A 290 11.92 -5.82 -27.10
N VAL A 291 11.27 -4.78 -26.60
CA VAL A 291 11.15 -3.48 -27.25
C VAL A 291 11.85 -2.45 -26.38
N PRO A 292 12.89 -1.76 -26.89
CA PRO A 292 13.48 -0.63 -26.19
C PRO A 292 12.42 0.44 -25.92
N VAL A 293 12.34 0.89 -24.67
CA VAL A 293 11.47 1.99 -24.26
C VAL A 293 12.30 3.08 -23.57
N THR A 294 11.70 4.24 -23.37
CA THR A 294 12.27 5.30 -22.55
C THR A 294 12.55 4.80 -21.13
N ASP A 295 13.67 5.22 -20.56
CA ASP A 295 13.99 4.97 -19.16
C ASP A 295 13.11 5.87 -18.29
N LYS A 296 12.26 5.27 -17.45
CA LYS A 296 11.24 6.05 -16.72
C LYS A 296 11.87 6.87 -15.59
N VAL A 297 11.29 8.04 -15.33
CA VAL A 297 11.80 9.02 -14.34
C VAL A 297 13.24 9.45 -14.65
N ASN A 298 13.61 9.44 -15.93
CA ASN A 298 14.94 9.80 -16.40
C ASN A 298 14.81 10.86 -17.51
N PRO A 299 14.35 12.08 -17.18
CA PRO A 299 14.26 13.15 -18.17
C PRO A 299 15.62 13.45 -18.79
N PHE A 300 15.62 13.90 -20.04
CA PHE A 300 16.85 14.31 -20.71
C PHE A 300 17.44 15.55 -20.01
N GLY A 301 18.68 15.48 -19.52
CA GLY A 301 19.20 16.50 -18.60
C GLY A 301 19.35 17.89 -19.21
N ALA A 302 19.47 18.02 -20.53
CA ALA A 302 19.47 19.33 -21.18
C ALA A 302 18.15 20.09 -20.93
N LEU A 303 17.04 19.42 -20.59
CA LEU A 303 15.78 20.08 -20.24
C LEU A 303 15.90 20.94 -18.96
N PHE A 304 16.87 20.65 -18.08
CA PHE A 304 17.16 21.48 -16.91
C PHE A 304 18.01 22.72 -17.24
N GLY A 305 18.68 22.73 -18.40
CA GLY A 305 19.62 23.78 -18.77
C GLY A 305 18.93 25.08 -19.22
N PRO A 306 19.37 26.26 -18.76
CA PRO A 306 18.78 27.55 -19.14
C PRO A 306 18.99 27.90 -20.62
N ASN A 307 20.04 27.38 -21.24
CA ASN A 307 20.43 27.64 -22.63
C ASN A 307 20.12 26.47 -23.58
N SER A 308 19.36 25.48 -23.12
CA SER A 308 19.03 24.33 -23.96
C SER A 308 18.11 24.73 -25.12
N ILE A 309 18.45 24.22 -26.30
CA ILE A 309 17.70 24.42 -27.55
C ILE A 309 16.59 23.38 -27.74
N GLU A 310 16.42 22.45 -26.79
CA GLU A 310 15.40 21.40 -26.87
C GLU A 310 14.00 22.01 -26.88
N PRO A 311 13.16 21.77 -27.91
CA PRO A 311 11.83 22.39 -28.01
C PRO A 311 10.91 22.10 -26.82
N ARG A 312 11.08 20.93 -26.18
CA ARG A 312 10.32 20.50 -25.01
C ARG A 312 10.76 21.17 -23.70
N ARG A 313 11.85 21.95 -23.68
CA ARG A 313 12.43 22.56 -22.47
C ARG A 313 11.41 23.32 -21.63
N GLN A 314 10.66 24.23 -22.24
CA GLN A 314 9.76 25.11 -21.47
C GLN A 314 8.63 24.29 -20.81
N ALA A 315 8.00 23.39 -21.57
CA ALA A 315 6.96 22.51 -21.04
C ALA A 315 7.46 21.62 -19.90
N PHE A 316 8.68 21.09 -20.02
CA PHE A 316 9.31 20.33 -18.94
C PHE A 316 9.53 21.19 -17.69
N GLN A 317 10.08 22.39 -17.84
CA GLN A 317 10.40 23.28 -16.72
C GLN A 317 9.13 23.74 -15.98
N ASP A 318 8.06 24.06 -16.72
CA ASP A 318 6.76 24.41 -16.13
C ASP A 318 6.16 23.20 -15.38
N HIS A 319 6.21 22.02 -15.98
CA HIS A 319 5.80 20.78 -15.33
C HIS A 319 6.61 20.51 -14.06
N PHE A 320 7.94 20.61 -14.11
CA PHE A 320 8.82 20.38 -12.96
C PHE A 320 8.50 21.30 -11.78
N VAL A 321 8.23 22.59 -12.03
CA VAL A 321 7.82 23.54 -10.98
C VAL A 321 6.52 23.12 -10.30
N SER A 322 5.58 22.51 -11.05
CA SER A 322 4.33 21.98 -10.48
C SER A 322 4.55 20.82 -9.50
N GLN A 323 5.65 20.08 -9.64
CA GLN A 323 5.96 18.88 -8.84
C GLN A 323 6.83 19.17 -7.60
N LEU A 324 7.12 20.44 -7.29
CA LEU A 324 8.10 20.77 -6.25
C LEU A 324 7.67 20.37 -4.84
N GLU A 325 6.38 20.27 -4.57
CA GLU A 325 5.86 19.89 -3.26
C GLU A 325 6.33 18.49 -2.85
N SER A 326 6.23 17.51 -3.75
CA SER A 326 6.66 16.12 -3.49
C SER A 326 8.19 15.94 -3.47
N LEU A 327 8.94 16.90 -4.01
CA LEU A 327 10.41 16.94 -3.90
C LEU A 327 10.90 17.75 -2.71
N ALA A 328 10.08 18.62 -2.10
CA ALA A 328 10.48 19.49 -1.00
C ALA A 328 10.31 18.87 0.40
N VAL A 329 9.75 17.65 0.48
CA VAL A 329 9.55 16.91 1.74
C VAL A 329 10.88 16.65 2.47
N PRO A 330 10.91 16.56 3.82
CA PRO A 330 12.14 16.36 4.57
C PRO A 330 12.53 14.88 4.75
N ASP A 331 12.16 13.99 3.82
CA ASP A 331 12.50 12.56 3.87
C ASP A 331 12.89 12.03 2.48
N ILE A 332 14.09 11.43 2.39
CA ILE A 332 14.61 10.85 1.15
C ILE A 332 13.70 9.74 0.63
N ASN A 333 13.03 8.97 1.49
CA ASN A 333 12.16 7.88 1.06
C ASN A 333 10.90 8.37 0.34
N LEU A 334 10.46 9.58 0.66
CA LEU A 334 9.22 10.18 0.16
C LEU A 334 9.42 11.03 -1.11
N PHE A 335 10.66 11.20 -1.58
CA PHE A 335 10.91 11.92 -2.84
C PHE A 335 10.26 11.17 -4.01
N VAL A 336 9.36 11.86 -4.69
CA VAL A 336 8.72 11.41 -5.92
C VAL A 336 8.38 12.62 -6.78
N TYR A 337 8.34 12.44 -8.09
CA TYR A 337 7.69 13.38 -9.02
C TYR A 337 7.30 12.65 -10.29
N GLN A 338 6.24 13.12 -10.95
CA GLN A 338 5.78 12.53 -12.20
C GLN A 338 6.59 13.10 -13.37
N VAL A 339 7.08 12.23 -14.26
CA VAL A 339 7.76 12.64 -15.49
C VAL A 339 6.99 12.11 -16.69
N PRO A 340 6.24 12.96 -17.41
CA PRO A 340 5.61 12.58 -18.66
C PRO A 340 6.61 11.96 -19.64
N ASP A 341 6.19 10.90 -20.32
CA ASP A 341 7.13 10.07 -21.06
C ASP A 341 7.86 10.79 -22.19
N ILE A 342 7.21 11.81 -22.76
CA ILE A 342 7.78 12.71 -23.77
C ILE A 342 9.08 13.41 -23.33
N PHE A 343 9.39 13.45 -22.03
CA PHE A 343 10.61 14.06 -21.50
C PHE A 343 11.71 13.05 -21.19
N ASN A 344 11.38 11.75 -21.10
CA ASN A 344 12.33 10.70 -20.73
C ASN A 344 13.32 10.37 -21.86
N ALA A 345 14.60 10.21 -21.53
CA ALA A 345 15.61 9.70 -22.45
C ALA A 345 15.53 8.18 -22.57
N GLY A 346 16.06 7.63 -23.67
CA GLY A 346 16.11 6.17 -23.88
C GLY A 346 17.16 5.45 -23.05
N ASP A 347 18.15 6.18 -22.53
CA ASP A 347 19.16 5.63 -21.65
C ASP A 347 19.56 6.60 -20.52
N SER A 348 20.13 6.03 -19.47
CA SER A 348 20.71 6.78 -18.36
C SER A 348 22.20 6.51 -18.29
N VAL A 349 22.98 7.47 -18.77
CA VAL A 349 24.44 7.44 -18.75
C VAL A 349 24.91 7.93 -17.40
N SER A 350 25.79 7.18 -16.78
CA SER A 350 26.12 7.41 -15.38
C SER A 350 27.53 7.86 -15.09
N GLN A 351 28.30 8.07 -16.14
CA GLN A 351 29.67 8.54 -16.08
C GLN A 351 29.72 9.96 -16.63
N ALA A 352 30.25 10.89 -15.83
CA ALA A 352 30.41 12.27 -16.24
C ALA A 352 31.49 12.43 -17.33
N PRO A 353 31.34 13.41 -18.25
CA PRO A 353 30.18 14.27 -18.42
C PRO A 353 29.00 13.50 -19.01
N SER A 354 27.84 13.58 -18.35
CA SER A 354 26.63 12.84 -18.76
C SER A 354 25.48 13.79 -19.07
N ALA A 355 24.62 13.39 -19.99
CA ALA A 355 23.31 14.02 -20.20
C ALA A 355 22.36 13.81 -19.00
N ASN A 356 22.72 12.98 -18.01
CA ASN A 356 21.94 12.71 -16.81
C ASN A 356 22.46 13.43 -15.55
N ASP A 357 23.52 14.23 -15.68
CA ASP A 357 23.99 15.13 -14.61
C ASP A 357 23.15 16.42 -14.62
N TYR A 358 21.96 16.35 -14.03
CA TYR A 358 20.98 17.43 -14.06
C TYR A 358 21.49 18.67 -13.34
N THR A 359 22.23 18.51 -12.26
CA THR A 359 22.77 19.63 -11.49
C THR A 359 23.83 20.41 -12.29
N ALA A 360 24.70 19.72 -13.04
CA ALA A 360 25.64 20.36 -13.94
C ALA A 360 24.93 21.05 -15.12
N GLN A 361 23.92 20.40 -15.72
CA GLN A 361 23.13 21.00 -16.81
C GLN A 361 22.36 22.24 -16.34
N PHE A 362 21.83 22.20 -15.11
CA PHE A 362 21.06 23.29 -14.51
C PHE A 362 21.92 24.54 -14.31
N GLY A 363 23.15 24.41 -13.79
CA GLY A 363 24.14 25.50 -13.75
C GLY A 363 23.67 26.79 -13.04
N GLY A 364 22.69 26.72 -12.13
CA GLY A 364 22.08 27.86 -11.45
C GLY A 364 20.76 28.37 -12.07
N GLY A 365 20.35 27.82 -13.21
CA GLY A 365 18.95 27.78 -13.66
C GLY A 365 18.35 29.04 -14.25
N GLY A 366 18.99 30.21 -14.18
CA GLY A 366 18.45 31.46 -14.75
C GLY A 366 16.98 31.70 -14.37
N ALA A 367 16.09 31.90 -15.35
CA ALA A 367 14.66 32.08 -15.11
C ALA A 367 13.98 30.85 -14.47
N PHE A 368 14.40 29.63 -14.84
CA PHE A 368 13.88 28.39 -14.26
C PHE A 368 14.28 28.26 -12.78
N GLY A 369 15.52 28.59 -12.43
CA GLY A 369 15.97 28.64 -11.04
C GLY A 369 15.19 29.66 -10.21
N THR A 370 14.89 30.83 -10.76
CA THR A 370 14.03 31.83 -10.11
C THR A 370 12.61 31.30 -9.88
N ALA A 371 12.03 30.60 -10.85
CA ALA A 371 10.70 30.00 -10.72
C ALA A 371 10.66 28.92 -9.62
N ILE A 372 11.69 28.05 -9.57
CA ILE A 372 11.85 27.06 -8.49
C ILE A 372 11.94 27.76 -7.14
N GLN A 373 12.79 28.78 -7.01
CA GLN A 373 12.96 29.50 -5.74
C GLN A 373 11.67 30.16 -5.27
N ALA A 374 10.90 30.77 -6.19
CA ALA A 374 9.61 31.38 -5.87
C ALA A 374 8.60 30.35 -5.34
N LYS A 375 8.50 29.17 -5.97
CA LYS A 375 7.61 28.10 -5.51
C LYS A 375 8.06 27.53 -4.16
N LEU A 376 9.36 27.37 -3.92
CA LEU A 376 9.89 26.92 -2.63
C LEU A 376 9.58 27.91 -1.50
N LEU A 377 9.72 29.22 -1.75
CA LEU A 377 9.32 30.26 -0.80
C LEU A 377 7.82 30.22 -0.49
N ALA A 378 6.98 29.99 -1.51
CA ALA A 378 5.54 29.83 -1.34
C ALA A 378 5.16 28.58 -0.51
N LEU A 379 5.98 27.52 -0.58
CA LEU A 379 5.85 26.31 0.25
C LEU A 379 6.46 26.48 1.67
N GLY A 380 7.07 27.63 1.98
CA GLY A 380 7.80 27.83 3.24
C GLY A 380 9.09 27.02 3.36
N SER A 381 9.63 26.52 2.25
CA SER A 381 10.84 25.69 2.21
C SER A 381 12.11 26.54 2.09
N ASN A 382 13.15 26.15 2.85
CA ASN A 382 14.48 26.77 2.80
C ASN A 382 15.44 26.07 1.82
N LEU A 383 14.94 25.17 0.98
CA LEU A 383 15.74 24.50 -0.04
C LEU A 383 16.17 25.47 -1.15
N THR A 384 17.30 25.18 -1.78
CA THR A 384 17.76 25.93 -2.96
C THR A 384 17.32 25.25 -4.26
N PRO A 385 17.26 25.98 -5.39
CA PRO A 385 16.93 25.38 -6.68
C PRO A 385 17.87 24.23 -7.06
N THR A 386 19.17 24.36 -6.81
CA THR A 386 20.15 23.31 -7.07
C THR A 386 19.89 22.06 -6.22
N GLN A 387 19.51 22.22 -4.94
CA GLN A 387 19.19 21.08 -4.07
C GLN A 387 17.96 20.33 -4.56
N ILE A 388 16.93 21.04 -5.03
CA ILE A 388 15.75 20.41 -5.62
C ILE A 388 16.08 19.66 -6.92
N VAL A 389 16.91 20.23 -7.79
CA VAL A 389 17.36 19.53 -9.00
C VAL A 389 18.20 18.31 -8.63
N ALA A 390 19.03 18.39 -7.59
CA ALA A 390 19.79 17.25 -7.08
C ALA A 390 18.87 16.13 -6.54
N ARG A 391 17.73 16.48 -5.93
CA ARG A 391 16.72 15.49 -5.53
C ARG A 391 16.08 14.80 -6.74
N ALA A 392 15.79 15.54 -7.80
CA ALA A 392 15.30 14.95 -9.05
C ALA A 392 16.34 14.06 -9.72
N GLU A 393 17.61 14.48 -9.73
CA GLU A 393 18.73 13.68 -10.22
C GLU A 393 18.84 12.36 -9.47
N ALA A 394 18.77 12.39 -8.14
CA ALA A 394 18.83 11.20 -7.30
C ALA A 394 17.70 10.18 -7.56
N LEU A 395 16.60 10.60 -8.18
CA LEU A 395 15.51 9.72 -8.61
C LEU A 395 15.71 9.12 -10.00
N SER A 396 16.59 9.71 -10.82
CA SER A 396 16.98 9.11 -12.10
C SER A 396 17.81 7.84 -11.87
N CYS A 397 17.83 6.95 -12.85
CA CYS A 397 18.65 5.75 -12.85
C CYS A 397 20.14 6.05 -12.52
N GLY A 398 20.78 6.96 -13.26
CA GLY A 398 22.17 7.33 -13.04
C GLY A 398 22.45 7.99 -11.68
N GLY A 399 21.51 8.81 -11.19
CA GLY A 399 21.61 9.49 -9.89
C GLY A 399 21.41 8.57 -8.70
N CYS A 400 20.42 7.68 -8.74
CA CYS A 400 20.19 6.69 -7.69
C CYS A 400 21.44 5.83 -7.44
N HIS A 401 22.19 5.56 -8.51
CA HIS A 401 23.45 4.83 -8.46
C HIS A 401 24.64 5.71 -8.08
N GLN A 402 25.34 6.30 -9.05
CA GLN A 402 26.67 6.89 -8.81
C GLN A 402 26.65 8.41 -8.77
N LEU A 403 25.83 9.08 -9.58
CA LEU A 403 25.92 10.54 -9.74
C LEU A 403 25.55 11.29 -8.46
N SER A 404 24.63 10.74 -7.66
CA SER A 404 24.19 11.42 -6.43
C SER A 404 24.87 10.91 -5.16
N ASN A 405 25.84 9.99 -5.22
CA ASN A 405 26.50 9.44 -4.01
C ASN A 405 27.12 10.55 -3.14
N GLY A 406 26.61 10.72 -1.92
CA GLY A 406 27.10 11.74 -0.98
C GLY A 406 26.65 13.16 -1.31
N THR A 407 25.74 13.34 -2.28
CA THR A 407 25.22 14.66 -2.66
C THR A 407 24.36 15.25 -1.55
N ASN A 408 24.58 16.53 -1.25
CA ASN A 408 23.76 17.29 -0.30
C ASN A 408 22.42 17.67 -0.95
N LEU A 409 21.33 17.17 -0.39
CA LEU A 409 19.97 17.37 -0.88
C LEU A 409 19.22 18.48 -0.13
N GLY A 410 19.89 19.20 0.78
CA GLY A 410 19.29 20.22 1.63
C GLY A 410 18.40 19.65 2.75
N GLY A 411 18.01 20.50 3.70
CA GLY A 411 17.20 20.07 4.85
C GLY A 411 17.90 19.08 5.79
N GLY A 412 19.23 19.02 5.77
CA GLY A 412 20.02 18.04 6.52
C GLY A 412 20.15 16.67 5.85
N LEU A 413 19.60 16.50 4.64
CA LEU A 413 19.60 15.22 3.92
C LEU A 413 20.82 15.10 3.01
N THR A 414 21.45 13.93 3.04
CA THR A 414 22.53 13.54 2.11
C THR A 414 22.17 12.23 1.46
N TRP A 415 22.32 12.13 0.14
CA TRP A 415 22.02 10.89 -0.56
C TRP A 415 22.98 9.77 -0.13
N PRO A 416 22.46 8.59 0.27
CA PRO A 416 23.29 7.51 0.77
C PRO A 416 24.06 6.82 -0.37
N SER A 417 25.19 6.19 -0.03
CA SER A 417 26.07 5.59 -1.04
C SER A 417 25.55 4.26 -1.60
N SER A 418 25.68 4.07 -2.90
CA SER A 418 25.62 2.79 -3.60
C SER A 418 26.95 2.01 -3.51
N LEU A 419 27.05 0.80 -4.08
CA LEU A 419 28.31 0.05 -4.24
C LEU A 419 29.00 0.44 -5.56
N GLY A 420 29.27 1.74 -5.72
CA GLY A 420 29.74 2.31 -6.99
C GLY A 420 28.61 2.47 -7.98
N PHE A 421 28.47 1.55 -8.93
CA PHE A 421 27.44 1.63 -9.99
C PHE A 421 26.26 0.66 -9.80
N VAL A 422 26.20 -0.03 -8.66
CA VAL A 422 25.17 -1.05 -8.40
C VAL A 422 24.68 -0.97 -6.96
N HIS A 423 23.47 -1.47 -6.71
CA HIS A 423 22.92 -1.62 -5.36
C HIS A 423 23.07 -3.03 -4.80
N VAL A 424 23.33 -4.01 -5.65
CA VAL A 424 23.71 -5.38 -5.29
C VAL A 424 24.97 -5.74 -6.06
N SER A 425 25.99 -6.24 -5.38
CA SER A 425 27.24 -6.61 -6.04
C SER A 425 27.16 -8.01 -6.62
N GLU A 426 27.83 -8.23 -7.74
CA GLU A 426 28.11 -9.53 -8.33
C GLU A 426 29.18 -10.34 -7.57
N PHE A 427 29.88 -9.72 -6.61
CA PHE A 427 30.88 -10.37 -5.77
C PHE A 427 30.25 -10.86 -4.47
N GLN A 428 30.65 -12.05 -4.01
CA GLN A 428 30.07 -12.65 -2.80
C GLN A 428 30.76 -12.15 -1.53
N GLU A 429 29.99 -12.09 -0.45
CA GLU A 429 30.47 -11.97 0.94
C GLU A 429 29.97 -13.15 1.79
N ALA A 430 30.61 -13.39 2.93
CA ALA A 430 30.08 -14.29 3.93
C ALA A 430 28.90 -13.63 4.66
N GLY A 431 27.77 -14.35 4.77
CA GLY A 431 26.57 -13.92 5.50
C GLY A 431 26.16 -14.92 6.59
N PRO A 432 25.15 -14.57 7.41
CA PRO A 432 24.67 -15.42 8.51
C PRO A 432 24.13 -16.79 8.06
N GLU A 433 23.72 -16.91 6.80
CA GLU A 433 23.07 -18.10 6.23
C GLU A 433 23.89 -18.70 5.07
N GLY A 434 25.20 -18.43 5.06
CA GLY A 434 26.13 -18.80 3.99
C GLY A 434 26.53 -17.59 3.13
N ASN A 435 27.18 -17.86 2.00
CA ASN A 435 27.58 -16.80 1.08
C ASN A 435 26.35 -16.10 0.50
N ARG A 436 26.46 -14.77 0.32
CA ARG A 436 25.43 -13.93 -0.26
C ARG A 436 26.05 -12.81 -1.09
N PHE A 437 25.23 -12.14 -1.88
CA PHE A 437 25.63 -10.93 -2.61
C PHE A 437 25.38 -9.69 -1.73
N PRO A 438 26.39 -8.85 -1.45
CA PRO A 438 26.23 -7.67 -0.61
C PRO A 438 25.35 -6.63 -1.29
N ILE A 439 24.59 -5.91 -0.46
CA ILE A 439 23.75 -4.79 -0.88
C ILE A 439 24.31 -3.47 -0.34
N SER A 440 24.00 -2.37 -1.03
CA SER A 440 24.63 -1.09 -0.73
C SER A 440 24.22 -0.47 0.61
N PRO A 441 25.04 0.43 1.18
CA PRO A 441 24.67 1.25 2.33
C PRO A 441 23.29 1.89 2.15
N ALA A 442 23.01 2.49 0.99
CA ALA A 442 21.70 3.05 0.66
C ALA A 442 20.52 2.09 0.90
N LEU A 443 20.63 0.82 0.51
CA LEU A 443 19.59 -0.16 0.77
C LEU A 443 19.54 -0.51 2.27
N THR A 444 20.68 -0.80 2.88
CA THR A 444 20.72 -1.28 4.27
C THR A 444 20.33 -0.25 5.32
N THR A 445 20.61 1.04 5.09
CA THR A 445 20.47 2.08 6.12
C THR A 445 19.31 3.05 5.88
N VAL A 446 18.79 3.12 4.65
CA VAL A 446 17.72 4.06 4.29
C VAL A 446 16.51 3.30 3.75
N PHE A 447 16.66 2.63 2.60
CA PHE A 447 15.49 2.15 1.86
C PHE A 447 14.86 0.88 2.42
N LEU A 448 15.64 -0.14 2.83
CA LEU A 448 15.06 -1.35 3.42
C LEU A 448 14.42 -1.11 4.79
N PRO A 449 15.01 -0.31 5.70
CA PRO A 449 14.33 0.06 6.94
C PRO A 449 12.97 0.72 6.68
N HIS A 450 12.89 1.68 5.76
CA HIS A 450 11.61 2.32 5.40
C HIS A 450 10.60 1.32 4.83
N ARG A 451 11.02 0.51 3.85
CA ARG A 451 10.14 -0.51 3.24
C ARG A 451 9.65 -1.54 4.25
N LYS A 452 10.47 -1.90 5.24
CA LYS A 452 10.06 -2.78 6.34
C LYS A 452 8.92 -2.15 7.13
N VAL A 453 9.01 -0.88 7.49
CA VAL A 453 7.93 -0.18 8.20
C VAL A 453 6.66 -0.11 7.36
N VAL A 454 6.75 0.27 6.07
CA VAL A 454 5.60 0.29 5.14
C VAL A 454 4.92 -1.08 5.05
N PHE A 455 5.71 -2.15 4.97
CA PHE A 455 5.18 -3.51 4.84
C PHE A 455 4.58 -4.02 6.14
N GLU A 456 5.20 -3.70 7.28
CA GLU A 456 4.67 -4.05 8.60
C GLU A 456 3.40 -3.27 8.92
N ASP A 457 3.29 -2.00 8.52
CA ASP A 457 2.05 -1.22 8.62
C ASP A 457 0.89 -1.97 7.94
N PHE A 458 1.05 -2.31 6.65
CA PHE A 458 0.05 -3.08 5.91
C PHE A 458 -0.30 -4.42 6.58
N LEU A 459 0.69 -5.17 7.06
CA LEU A 459 0.47 -6.46 7.72
C LEU A 459 -0.28 -6.32 9.05
N ASN A 460 -0.07 -5.22 9.77
CA ASN A 460 -0.60 -4.98 11.10
C ASN A 460 -1.94 -4.21 11.14
N ARG A 461 -2.45 -3.75 10.00
CA ARG A 461 -3.76 -3.10 9.91
C ARG A 461 -4.82 -3.95 10.60
N PRO A 462 -5.59 -3.44 11.58
CA PRO A 462 -6.62 -4.23 12.24
C PRO A 462 -7.76 -4.57 11.27
N THR A 463 -8.52 -5.62 11.58
CA THR A 463 -9.82 -5.89 10.92
C THR A 463 -10.89 -5.05 11.61
N SER A 464 -11.78 -4.43 10.83
CA SER A 464 -12.98 -3.81 11.40
C SER A 464 -13.93 -4.90 11.93
N PRO A 465 -14.60 -4.70 13.09
CA PRO A 465 -15.62 -5.63 13.58
C PRO A 465 -16.75 -5.89 12.57
N ALA A 466 -17.07 -4.88 11.75
CA ALA A 466 -18.11 -4.94 10.74
C ALA A 466 -17.55 -5.13 9.32
N ASP A 467 -16.44 -5.87 9.15
CA ASP A 467 -15.87 -6.26 7.84
C ASP A 467 -16.44 -7.61 7.35
N PHE A 468 -17.45 -7.58 6.50
CA PHE A 468 -18.15 -8.75 5.96
C PHE A 468 -17.55 -9.25 4.64
N ASP A 469 -16.69 -8.49 3.97
CA ASP A 469 -16.12 -8.85 2.68
C ASP A 469 -14.60 -9.06 2.64
N ASP A 470 -13.93 -9.00 3.81
CA ASP A 470 -12.49 -9.21 4.02
C ASP A 470 -11.65 -8.17 3.26
N ASP A 471 -12.12 -6.92 3.24
CA ASP A 471 -11.40 -5.73 2.77
C ASP A 471 -10.81 -4.88 3.90
N ARG A 472 -10.92 -5.35 5.15
CA ARG A 472 -10.54 -4.71 6.43
C ARG A 472 -11.25 -3.41 6.73
N ARG A 473 -12.13 -2.94 5.85
CA ARG A 473 -12.96 -1.77 6.09
C ARG A 473 -14.27 -2.21 6.72
N ALA A 474 -14.87 -1.27 7.42
CA ALA A 474 -16.21 -1.47 7.94
C ALA A 474 -17.24 -1.33 6.82
N GLU A 475 -18.28 -2.15 6.88
CA GLU A 475 -19.52 -1.92 6.15
C GLU A 475 -20.56 -1.14 6.96
N ILE A 476 -21.50 -0.57 6.20
CA ILE A 476 -22.72 -0.01 6.76
C ILE A 476 -23.76 -1.12 6.90
N VAL A 477 -24.28 -1.31 8.11
CA VAL A 477 -25.20 -2.41 8.41
C VAL A 477 -26.53 -1.89 8.92
N VAL A 478 -27.64 -2.48 8.44
CA VAL A 478 -28.96 -2.31 9.05
C VAL A 478 -29.60 -3.65 9.38
N PHE A 479 -30.16 -3.75 10.58
CA PHE A 479 -31.10 -4.80 10.91
C PHE A 479 -32.53 -4.33 10.70
N ARG A 480 -33.32 -5.13 9.98
CA ARG A 480 -34.74 -4.88 9.73
C ARG A 480 -35.58 -5.85 10.57
N PRO A 481 -36.17 -5.41 11.70
CA PRO A 481 -36.93 -6.29 12.58
C PRO A 481 -38.15 -6.92 11.91
N GLY A 482 -38.82 -6.17 11.02
CA GLY A 482 -40.08 -6.59 10.39
C GLY A 482 -39.98 -7.88 9.56
N ASN A 483 -38.86 -8.10 8.88
CA ASN A 483 -38.60 -9.31 8.09
C ASN A 483 -37.36 -10.10 8.56
N ARG A 484 -36.72 -9.65 9.65
CA ARG A 484 -35.56 -10.28 10.29
C ARG A 484 -34.32 -10.33 9.41
N THR A 485 -34.11 -9.32 8.57
CA THR A 485 -32.94 -9.29 7.68
C THR A 485 -31.83 -8.42 8.24
N MET A 486 -30.61 -8.96 8.29
CA MET A 486 -29.39 -8.16 8.35
C MET A 486 -29.03 -7.78 6.92
N ASN A 487 -28.91 -6.48 6.64
CA ASN A 487 -28.51 -5.96 5.34
C ASN A 487 -27.15 -5.28 5.53
N VAL A 488 -26.23 -5.52 4.59
CA VAL A 488 -24.84 -5.05 4.63
C VAL A 488 -24.55 -4.32 3.33
N LEU A 489 -24.12 -3.06 3.39
CA LEU A 489 -23.73 -2.23 2.27
C LEU A 489 -22.20 -2.13 2.21
N ARG A 490 -21.62 -2.65 1.11
CA ARG A 490 -20.17 -2.92 0.99
C ARG A 490 -19.32 -1.69 0.70
N SER A 491 -18.23 -1.55 1.46
CA SER A 491 -17.15 -0.56 1.28
C SER A 491 -16.41 -0.77 -0.05
N SER A 492 -16.09 -2.02 -0.39
CA SER A 492 -15.35 -2.45 -1.60
C SER A 492 -15.98 -1.96 -2.92
N GLY A 493 -17.29 -1.75 -2.95
CA GLY A 493 -18.05 -1.20 -4.08
C GLY A 493 -18.39 0.29 -3.98
N GLY A 494 -17.73 1.05 -3.10
CA GLY A 494 -18.05 2.46 -2.85
C GLY A 494 -19.43 2.68 -2.21
N PHE A 495 -19.92 1.68 -1.46
CA PHE A 495 -21.26 1.66 -0.86
C PHE A 495 -22.41 1.68 -1.87
N GLU A 496 -22.25 0.99 -3.00
CA GLU A 496 -23.27 0.87 -4.06
C GLU A 496 -23.93 -0.52 -4.13
N SER A 497 -23.35 -1.53 -3.48
CA SER A 497 -23.84 -2.91 -3.52
C SER A 497 -24.16 -3.42 -2.12
N ALA A 498 -25.37 -3.97 -1.96
CA ALA A 498 -25.85 -4.51 -0.71
C ALA A 498 -26.08 -6.02 -0.79
N THR A 499 -25.80 -6.70 0.32
CA THR A 499 -26.22 -8.09 0.54
C THR A 499 -27.10 -8.18 1.78
N PHE A 500 -27.87 -9.26 1.89
CA PHE A 500 -28.66 -9.50 3.08
C PHE A 500 -28.76 -10.99 3.42
N ARG A 501 -29.02 -11.27 4.70
CA ARG A 501 -29.37 -12.60 5.21
C ARG A 501 -30.51 -12.47 6.21
N THR A 502 -31.36 -13.50 6.27
CA THR A 502 -32.39 -13.59 7.32
C THR A 502 -31.75 -14.22 8.55
N ILE A 503 -31.94 -13.61 9.72
CA ILE A 503 -31.34 -14.06 10.98
C ILE A 503 -32.35 -14.04 12.11
N GLY A 504 -32.31 -15.05 12.99
CA GLY A 504 -33.13 -15.11 14.18
C GLY A 504 -34.65 -15.19 13.92
N GLN A 505 -35.43 -14.70 14.89
CA GLN A 505 -36.88 -14.73 14.94
C GLN A 505 -37.47 -13.31 15.08
N VAL A 506 -38.79 -13.21 14.97
CA VAL A 506 -39.49 -11.93 15.11
C VAL A 506 -39.37 -11.46 16.56
N GLY A 507 -38.94 -10.20 16.74
CA GLY A 507 -38.67 -9.63 18.05
C GLY A 507 -37.22 -9.77 18.52
N ASP A 508 -36.37 -10.44 17.74
CA ASP A 508 -34.92 -10.44 17.97
C ASP A 508 -34.33 -9.06 17.64
N GLN A 509 -33.26 -8.70 18.32
CA GLN A 509 -32.48 -7.48 18.14
C GLN A 509 -31.22 -7.82 17.33
N GLY A 510 -30.90 -7.05 16.29
CA GLY A 510 -29.61 -7.17 15.61
C GLY A 510 -28.50 -6.57 16.45
N LEU A 511 -27.33 -7.23 16.46
CA LEU A 511 -26.13 -6.81 17.20
C LEU A 511 -24.92 -6.56 16.29
N GLY A 512 -25.13 -6.50 14.98
CA GLY A 512 -24.11 -6.23 13.98
C GLY A 512 -23.27 -7.45 13.60
N GLY A 513 -21.96 -7.23 13.48
CA GLY A 513 -20.97 -8.17 12.98
C GLY A 513 -19.79 -8.31 13.93
N ALA A 514 -19.29 -9.53 14.09
CA ALA A 514 -17.97 -9.77 14.68
C ALA A 514 -17.47 -11.14 14.21
N ASP A 515 -16.17 -11.38 14.16
CA ASP A 515 -15.61 -12.66 13.70
C ASP A 515 -15.61 -13.71 14.82
N PHE A 516 -16.67 -14.52 14.96
CA PHE A 516 -16.78 -15.54 16.02
C PHE A 516 -16.10 -16.87 15.65
N ASP A 517 -15.77 -17.10 14.38
CA ASP A 517 -15.17 -18.36 13.93
C ASP A 517 -13.69 -18.26 13.51
N GLY A 518 -13.15 -17.04 13.41
CA GLY A 518 -11.75 -16.72 13.18
C GLY A 518 -11.36 -16.73 11.70
N ASP A 519 -12.32 -16.55 10.78
CA ASP A 519 -12.05 -16.55 9.34
C ASP A 519 -11.65 -15.17 8.79
N GLY A 520 -11.63 -14.14 9.64
CA GLY A 520 -11.30 -12.75 9.30
C GLY A 520 -12.48 -11.94 8.78
N ARG A 521 -13.67 -12.53 8.65
CA ARG A 521 -14.90 -11.86 8.24
C ARG A 521 -15.92 -11.81 9.37
N ALA A 522 -16.74 -10.77 9.35
CA ALA A 522 -17.78 -10.56 10.32
C ALA A 522 -18.93 -11.57 10.17
N ASP A 523 -19.29 -12.19 11.29
CA ASP A 523 -20.47 -13.03 11.44
C ASP A 523 -21.68 -12.21 11.87
N MET A 524 -22.81 -12.43 11.22
CA MET A 524 -24.03 -11.69 11.54
C MET A 524 -24.62 -12.17 12.86
N THR A 525 -24.89 -11.25 13.78
CA THR A 525 -25.35 -11.59 15.13
C THR A 525 -26.71 -10.97 15.46
N ALA A 526 -27.58 -11.76 16.07
CA ALA A 526 -28.85 -11.32 16.64
C ALA A 526 -29.09 -11.92 18.03
N PHE A 527 -29.81 -11.20 18.88
CA PHE A 527 -30.18 -11.61 20.23
C PHE A 527 -31.69 -11.60 20.43
N ARG A 528 -32.22 -12.66 21.03
CA ARG A 528 -33.63 -12.77 21.43
C ARG A 528 -33.78 -12.44 22.92
N PRO A 529 -34.38 -11.30 23.29
CA PRO A 529 -34.55 -10.95 24.71
C PRO A 529 -35.47 -11.89 25.49
N SER A 530 -36.47 -12.50 24.82
CA SER A 530 -37.49 -13.32 25.48
C SER A 530 -36.97 -14.65 26.04
N ASP A 531 -35.97 -15.26 25.41
CA ASP A 531 -35.35 -16.51 25.87
C ASP A 531 -33.83 -16.42 26.07
N ARG A 532 -33.24 -15.25 25.77
CA ARG A 532 -31.83 -14.87 25.91
C ARG A 532 -30.88 -15.61 24.98
N THR A 533 -31.36 -15.87 23.76
CA THR A 533 -30.64 -16.63 22.75
C THR A 533 -29.90 -15.72 21.79
N PHE A 534 -28.60 -15.90 21.66
CA PHE A 534 -27.78 -15.39 20.57
C PHE A 534 -27.86 -16.34 19.38
N THR A 535 -28.03 -15.79 18.18
CA THR A 535 -27.91 -16.48 16.89
C THR A 535 -26.82 -15.79 16.10
N ILE A 536 -25.80 -16.55 15.69
CA ILE A 536 -24.63 -16.06 14.94
C ILE A 536 -24.57 -16.84 13.64
N LEU A 537 -24.68 -16.17 12.49
CA LEU A 537 -24.52 -16.79 11.17
C LEU A 537 -23.08 -16.63 10.72
N THR A 538 -22.38 -17.73 10.40
CA THR A 538 -20.94 -17.64 10.15
C THR A 538 -20.59 -17.31 8.71
N SER A 539 -19.70 -16.36 8.50
CA SER A 539 -19.12 -15.94 7.21
C SER A 539 -18.47 -17.11 6.47
N SER A 540 -17.77 -18.00 7.17
CA SER A 540 -17.12 -19.20 6.62
C SER A 540 -18.10 -20.17 5.94
N SER A 541 -19.39 -20.06 6.27
CA SER A 541 -20.49 -20.82 5.68
C SER A 541 -21.32 -20.04 4.67
N ASP A 542 -20.86 -18.86 4.24
CA ASP A 542 -21.65 -17.87 3.49
C ASP A 542 -22.95 -17.50 4.23
N TRP A 543 -22.85 -17.40 5.55
CA TRP A 543 -23.93 -17.13 6.51
C TRP A 543 -25.11 -18.12 6.40
N GLN A 544 -24.82 -19.38 6.07
CA GLN A 544 -25.83 -20.45 5.98
C GLN A 544 -25.96 -21.26 7.27
N ASN A 545 -24.88 -21.39 8.04
CA ASN A 545 -24.86 -22.11 9.30
C ASN A 545 -25.01 -21.14 10.48
N ALA A 546 -25.73 -21.58 11.52
CA ALA A 546 -25.97 -20.79 12.72
C ALA A 546 -25.36 -21.44 13.97
N ILE A 547 -24.60 -20.66 14.73
CA ILE A 547 -24.24 -20.96 16.12
C ILE A 547 -25.31 -20.35 17.02
N THR A 548 -25.79 -21.11 18.01
CA THR A 548 -26.81 -20.65 18.97
C THR A 548 -26.31 -20.82 20.39
N ARG A 549 -26.38 -19.76 21.20
CA ARG A 549 -25.97 -19.78 22.62
C ARG A 549 -26.98 -19.03 23.48
N LYS A 550 -27.16 -19.47 24.72
CA LYS A 550 -28.01 -18.80 25.71
C LYS A 550 -27.15 -18.23 26.83
N LEU A 551 -27.40 -16.98 27.21
CA LEU A 551 -26.63 -16.31 28.26
C LEU A 551 -27.49 -15.34 29.06
N GLY A 552 -27.39 -15.41 30.39
CA GLY A 552 -27.98 -14.42 31.30
C GLY A 552 -29.36 -14.74 31.86
N ALA A 553 -29.87 -13.79 32.64
CA ALA A 553 -31.23 -13.77 33.19
C ALA A 553 -32.18 -12.91 32.32
N SER A 554 -33.46 -12.84 32.67
CA SER A 554 -34.39 -11.92 31.99
C SER A 554 -34.00 -10.47 32.28
N GLY A 555 -34.06 -9.60 31.26
CA GLY A 555 -33.76 -8.17 31.40
C GLY A 555 -32.28 -7.79 31.21
N VAL A 556 -31.42 -8.74 30.82
CA VAL A 556 -30.04 -8.45 30.43
C VAL A 556 -29.98 -7.67 29.12
N MET A 557 -28.92 -6.88 28.97
CA MET A 557 -28.58 -6.18 27.73
C MET A 557 -27.50 -6.99 27.01
N ALA A 558 -27.76 -7.38 25.76
CA ALA A 558 -26.73 -7.96 24.90
C ALA A 558 -25.85 -6.86 24.30
N LEU A 559 -24.56 -7.14 24.18
CA LEU A 559 -23.58 -6.23 23.59
C LEU A 559 -23.03 -6.85 22.30
N ALA A 560 -22.51 -6.02 21.40
CA ALA A 560 -21.81 -6.49 20.20
C ALA A 560 -20.60 -7.36 20.58
N GLY A 561 -20.22 -8.28 19.68
CA GLY A 561 -19.12 -9.21 19.89
C GLY A 561 -17.78 -8.50 20.03
N ALA A 562 -16.91 -9.01 20.90
CA ALA A 562 -15.54 -8.53 21.09
C ALA A 562 -14.67 -9.65 21.68
N ASP A 563 -13.37 -9.67 21.39
CA ASP A 563 -12.44 -10.71 21.83
C ASP A 563 -11.89 -10.42 23.25
N PHE A 564 -12.51 -10.96 24.30
CA PHE A 564 -12.07 -10.72 25.68
C PHE A 564 -10.95 -11.66 26.12
N ASP A 565 -10.79 -12.83 25.50
CA ASP A 565 -9.77 -13.80 25.91
C ASP A 565 -8.48 -13.77 25.07
N GLY A 566 -8.48 -13.04 23.95
CA GLY A 566 -7.34 -12.78 23.08
C GLY A 566 -7.04 -13.91 22.10
N ASP A 567 -8.04 -14.73 21.75
CA ASP A 567 -7.87 -15.85 20.81
C ASP A 567 -8.05 -15.44 19.34
N GLY A 568 -8.33 -14.16 19.09
CA GLY A 568 -8.58 -13.61 17.76
C GLY A 568 -10.02 -13.80 17.29
N LYS A 569 -10.92 -14.32 18.13
CA LYS A 569 -12.33 -14.50 17.82
C LYS A 569 -13.19 -13.71 18.79
N ALA A 570 -14.36 -13.29 18.31
CA ALA A 570 -15.32 -12.59 19.12
C ALA A 570 -15.97 -13.51 20.17
N ASP A 571 -16.19 -12.94 21.36
CA ASP A 571 -16.92 -13.56 22.45
C ASP A 571 -18.35 -13.01 22.57
N ILE A 572 -19.21 -13.80 23.21
CA ILE A 572 -20.61 -13.42 23.46
C ILE A 572 -20.70 -12.75 24.82
N SER A 573 -21.11 -11.48 24.86
CA SER A 573 -21.18 -10.71 26.10
C SER A 573 -22.55 -10.11 26.39
N ILE A 574 -22.88 -10.02 27.68
CA ILE A 574 -24.06 -9.33 28.21
C ILE A 574 -23.69 -8.44 29.40
N TRP A 575 -24.56 -7.49 29.70
CA TRP A 575 -24.58 -6.77 30.97
C TRP A 575 -25.94 -6.91 31.66
N ASP A 576 -25.91 -7.21 32.96
CA ASP A 576 -27.10 -7.28 33.81
C ASP A 576 -27.30 -5.98 34.61
N PRO A 577 -28.29 -5.13 34.27
CA PRO A 577 -28.58 -3.90 35.01
C PRO A 577 -29.00 -4.14 36.46
N ALA A 578 -29.58 -5.30 36.78
CA ALA A 578 -30.05 -5.58 38.13
C ALA A 578 -28.89 -5.87 39.09
N THR A 579 -27.78 -6.42 38.58
CA THR A 579 -26.64 -6.83 39.39
C THR A 579 -25.35 -6.07 39.11
N ALA A 580 -25.34 -5.22 38.07
CA ALA A 580 -24.15 -4.55 37.52
C ALA A 580 -23.03 -5.57 37.22
N ASN A 581 -23.38 -6.61 36.47
CA ASN A 581 -22.47 -7.71 36.17
C ASN A 581 -22.33 -7.93 34.67
N PHE A 582 -21.09 -7.95 34.19
CA PHE A 582 -20.75 -8.45 32.86
C PHE A 582 -20.63 -9.97 32.92
N SER A 583 -21.13 -10.64 31.88
CA SER A 583 -20.90 -12.07 31.66
C SER A 583 -20.52 -12.30 30.22
N VAL A 584 -19.44 -13.05 29.98
CA VAL A 584 -18.87 -13.32 28.67
C VAL A 584 -18.70 -14.83 28.52
N LEU A 585 -19.25 -15.41 27.44
CA LEU A 585 -18.92 -16.77 27.03
C LEU A 585 -17.79 -16.72 26.01
N THR A 586 -16.68 -17.40 26.30
CA THR A 586 -15.47 -17.22 25.48
C THR A 586 -15.33 -18.25 24.36
N SER A 587 -14.94 -17.78 23.18
CA SER A 587 -14.68 -18.54 21.95
C SER A 587 -13.64 -19.63 22.13
N ALA A 588 -12.55 -19.37 22.86
CA ALA A 588 -11.46 -20.32 23.06
C ALA A 588 -11.91 -21.61 23.77
N THR A 589 -13.05 -21.55 24.48
CA THR A 589 -13.66 -22.69 25.17
C THR A 589 -14.89 -23.23 24.46
N SER A 590 -15.07 -22.90 23.17
CA SER A 590 -16.30 -23.18 22.41
C SER A 590 -17.56 -22.68 23.14
N TRP A 591 -17.44 -21.52 23.81
CA TRP A 591 -18.49 -20.86 24.60
C TRP A 591 -19.03 -21.72 25.75
N GLN A 592 -18.17 -22.54 26.35
CA GLN A 592 -18.52 -23.39 27.50
C GLN A 592 -18.11 -22.77 28.85
N SER A 593 -17.08 -21.92 28.85
CA SER A 593 -16.64 -21.20 30.04
C SER A 593 -17.20 -19.78 30.07
N MET A 594 -17.46 -19.28 31.27
CA MET A 594 -17.98 -17.93 31.49
C MET A 594 -16.97 -17.10 32.28
N LEU A 595 -16.57 -15.97 31.72
CA LEU A 595 -15.91 -14.88 32.43
C LEU A 595 -16.99 -13.97 33.02
N GLN A 596 -16.89 -13.64 34.32
CA GLN A 596 -17.80 -12.70 34.98
C GLN A 596 -17.04 -11.59 35.68
N ARG A 597 -17.56 -10.36 35.57
CA ARG A 597 -17.03 -9.19 36.27
C ARG A 597 -18.18 -8.32 36.78
N LYS A 598 -18.32 -8.30 38.10
CA LYS A 598 -19.26 -7.40 38.78
C LYS A 598 -18.63 -6.02 38.89
N TRP A 599 -19.10 -5.08 38.09
CA TRP A 599 -18.51 -3.76 37.98
C TRP A 599 -19.50 -2.74 37.43
N GLY A 600 -19.47 -1.53 38.00
CA GLY A 600 -20.44 -0.47 37.74
C GLY A 600 -21.48 -0.30 38.85
N ILE A 601 -22.37 0.67 38.66
CA ILE A 601 -23.47 1.02 39.55
C ILE A 601 -24.77 1.25 38.76
N ASN A 602 -25.90 1.38 39.47
CA ASN A 602 -27.17 1.72 38.85
C ASN A 602 -27.09 3.08 38.13
N GLY A 603 -27.54 3.13 36.88
CA GLY A 603 -27.49 4.32 36.03
C GLY A 603 -26.25 4.41 35.13
N ASP A 604 -25.29 3.49 35.27
CA ASP A 604 -24.22 3.34 34.28
C ASP A 604 -24.77 2.72 32.98
N VAL A 605 -24.21 3.15 31.85
CA VAL A 605 -24.54 2.66 30.50
C VAL A 605 -23.39 1.77 30.03
N PRO A 606 -23.59 0.46 29.81
CA PRO A 606 -22.55 -0.39 29.25
C PRO A 606 -22.33 -0.07 27.76
N LEU A 607 -21.07 -0.12 27.34
CA LEU A 607 -20.69 -0.09 25.92
C LEU A 607 -20.14 -1.45 25.52
N ALA A 608 -20.17 -1.77 24.23
CA ALA A 608 -19.51 -2.96 23.73
C ALA A 608 -17.99 -2.87 23.97
N GLY A 609 -17.34 -4.03 24.18
CA GLY A 609 -15.90 -4.07 24.48
C GLY A 609 -15.04 -3.53 23.34
N ALA A 610 -13.84 -3.05 23.68
CA ALA A 610 -12.82 -2.58 22.75
C ALA A 610 -11.46 -2.65 23.46
N ASP A 611 -10.36 -2.70 22.71
CA ASP A 611 -9.01 -2.66 23.29
C ASP A 611 -8.58 -1.22 23.55
N TYR A 612 -8.72 -0.72 24.77
CA TYR A 612 -8.31 0.64 25.14
C TYR A 612 -6.89 0.68 25.73
N ASP A 613 -6.23 -0.45 25.99
CA ASP A 613 -4.89 -0.46 26.60
C ASP A 613 -3.79 -1.07 25.71
N GLY A 614 -4.17 -1.49 24.50
CA GLY A 614 -3.28 -1.97 23.45
C GLY A 614 -2.84 -3.42 23.61
N ASP A 615 -3.50 -4.20 24.48
CA ASP A 615 -3.15 -5.61 24.71
C ASP A 615 -3.84 -6.59 23.74
N ARG A 616 -4.66 -6.06 22.83
CA ARG A 616 -5.49 -6.75 21.82
C ARG A 616 -6.62 -7.59 22.39
N LYS A 617 -6.97 -7.38 23.66
CA LYS A 617 -8.18 -7.94 24.26
C LYS A 617 -9.17 -6.83 24.52
N ALA A 618 -10.44 -7.19 24.47
CA ALA A 618 -11.51 -6.28 24.77
C ALA A 618 -11.55 -5.96 26.28
N ASP A 619 -11.67 -4.68 26.56
CA ASP A 619 -11.92 -4.13 27.88
C ASP A 619 -13.41 -4.00 28.17
N PHE A 620 -13.79 -4.08 29.45
CA PHE A 620 -15.15 -3.74 29.85
C PHE A 620 -15.29 -2.23 30.00
N VAL A 621 -16.33 -1.65 29.41
CA VAL A 621 -16.54 -0.19 29.44
C VAL A 621 -17.94 0.17 29.91
N ILE A 622 -17.99 1.17 30.79
CA ILE A 622 -19.22 1.80 31.24
C ILE A 622 -19.09 3.33 31.16
N PHE A 623 -20.12 3.98 30.66
CA PHE A 623 -20.27 5.43 30.73
C PHE A 623 -21.21 5.80 31.86
N ARG A 624 -20.82 6.79 32.66
CA ARG A 624 -21.65 7.36 33.72
C ARG A 624 -22.12 8.76 33.31
N PRO A 625 -23.37 8.91 32.81
CA PRO A 625 -23.84 10.19 32.27
C PRO A 625 -23.81 11.34 33.29
N GLY A 626 -24.14 11.04 34.56
CA GLY A 626 -24.27 12.06 35.62
C GLY A 626 -22.97 12.82 35.92
N ASN A 627 -21.81 12.20 35.72
CA ASN A 627 -20.50 12.84 35.94
C ASN A 627 -19.59 12.79 34.71
N ARG A 628 -20.11 12.34 33.56
CA ARG A 628 -19.44 12.31 32.25
C ARG A 628 -18.20 11.42 32.21
N THR A 629 -18.12 10.45 33.12
CA THR A 629 -16.93 9.59 33.22
C THR A 629 -17.12 8.33 32.40
N MET A 630 -16.22 8.11 31.45
CA MET A 630 -16.02 6.81 30.83
C MET A 630 -15.02 6.04 31.68
N ASN A 631 -15.43 4.87 32.15
CA ASN A 631 -14.60 3.97 32.94
C ASN A 631 -14.33 2.74 32.07
N VAL A 632 -13.08 2.33 32.01
CA VAL A 632 -12.62 1.17 31.22
C VAL A 632 -11.85 0.26 32.18
N LEU A 633 -12.32 -0.96 32.39
CA LEU A 633 -11.69 -1.96 33.23
C LEU A 633 -10.81 -2.83 32.35
N THR A 634 -9.51 -2.82 32.58
CA THR A 634 -8.56 -3.24 31.56
C THR A 634 -8.20 -4.74 31.60
N SER A 635 -8.16 -5.38 30.44
CA SER A 635 -7.77 -6.78 30.21
C SER A 635 -6.34 -7.07 30.68
N SER A 636 -5.38 -6.17 30.44
CA SER A 636 -3.98 -6.34 30.86
C SER A 636 -3.82 -6.44 32.38
N SER A 637 -4.76 -5.86 33.13
CA SER A 637 -4.83 -5.96 34.59
C SER A 637 -5.62 -7.19 35.09
N ASN A 638 -6.00 -8.09 34.18
CA ASN A 638 -6.97 -9.16 34.40
C ASN A 638 -8.32 -8.60 34.93
N TRP A 639 -8.70 -7.44 34.40
CA TRP A 639 -9.89 -6.67 34.77
C TRP A 639 -9.95 -6.35 36.28
N GLN A 640 -8.83 -5.92 36.87
CA GLN A 640 -8.74 -5.52 38.27
C GLN A 640 -8.56 -4.01 38.45
N SER A 641 -8.03 -3.33 37.43
CA SER A 641 -7.77 -1.90 37.43
C SER A 641 -8.54 -1.22 36.31
N ALA A 642 -9.00 0.01 36.58
CA ALA A 642 -9.72 0.79 35.59
C ALA A 642 -8.98 2.08 35.26
N ILE A 643 -8.92 2.41 33.97
CA ILE A 643 -8.62 3.75 33.48
C ILE A 643 -9.91 4.56 33.41
N GLN A 644 -9.83 5.87 33.64
CA GLN A 644 -10.99 6.77 33.69
C GLN A 644 -10.71 8.05 32.91
N GLY A 645 -11.69 8.48 32.11
CA GLY A 645 -11.65 9.75 31.40
C GLY A 645 -12.95 10.53 31.60
N ILE A 646 -12.84 11.83 31.90
CA ILE A 646 -13.98 12.76 31.85
C ILE A 646 -14.07 13.26 30.41
N VAL A 647 -15.18 12.99 29.73
CA VAL A 647 -15.34 13.28 28.30
C VAL A 647 -16.64 14.05 28.04
N GLY A 648 -16.55 15.12 27.25
CA GLY A 648 -17.68 15.98 26.89
C GLY A 648 -18.41 16.65 28.06
N ASN A 649 -19.74 16.77 27.91
CA ASN A 649 -20.67 17.48 28.79
C ASN A 649 -21.82 16.58 29.26
N VAL A 650 -22.55 17.03 30.29
CA VAL A 650 -23.74 16.33 30.78
C VAL A 650 -24.81 16.38 29.69
N GLY A 651 -25.40 15.23 29.35
CA GLY A 651 -26.36 15.09 28.26
C GLY A 651 -25.73 14.63 26.94
N ASP A 652 -24.40 14.53 26.85
CA ASP A 652 -23.72 13.92 25.72
C ASP A 652 -23.95 12.39 25.76
N VAL A 653 -24.08 11.79 24.57
CA VAL A 653 -24.30 10.36 24.36
C VAL A 653 -22.94 9.70 24.13
N ALA A 654 -22.62 8.68 24.93
CA ALA A 654 -21.40 7.92 24.73
C ALA A 654 -21.49 6.99 23.51
N VAL A 655 -20.38 6.90 22.81
CA VAL A 655 -20.23 6.06 21.62
C VAL A 655 -19.26 4.93 21.96
N PRO A 656 -19.51 3.68 21.53
CA PRO A 656 -18.53 2.60 21.70
C PRO A 656 -17.16 2.98 21.13
N GLY A 657 -16.08 2.57 21.79
CA GLY A 657 -14.72 3.00 21.43
C GLY A 657 -14.32 2.66 20.00
N ALA A 658 -13.53 3.51 19.38
CA ALA A 658 -12.91 3.23 18.09
C ALA A 658 -11.56 3.92 18.06
N ASP A 659 -10.68 3.46 17.19
CA ASP A 659 -9.35 4.05 17.01
C ASP A 659 -9.47 5.26 16.08
N TYR A 660 -9.69 6.46 16.62
CA TYR A 660 -9.82 7.68 15.80
C TYR A 660 -8.46 8.33 15.52
N ASP A 661 -7.39 7.99 16.25
CA ASP A 661 -6.07 8.58 16.02
C ASP A 661 -5.07 7.67 15.29
N GLY A 662 -5.41 6.39 15.12
CA GLY A 662 -4.71 5.38 14.34
C GLY A 662 -3.62 4.66 15.11
N ASP A 663 -3.67 4.63 16.45
CA ASP A 663 -2.66 4.02 17.32
C ASP A 663 -2.92 2.56 17.69
N GLY A 664 -3.95 1.96 17.10
CA GLY A 664 -4.39 0.60 17.34
C GLY A 664 -5.13 0.41 18.66
N GLN A 665 -5.36 1.48 19.43
CA GLN A 665 -6.14 1.46 20.67
C GLN A 665 -7.46 2.22 20.48
N ALA A 666 -8.48 1.82 21.23
CA ALA A 666 -9.75 2.50 21.24
C ALA A 666 -9.70 3.81 22.03
N ASP A 667 -10.34 4.83 21.48
CA ASP A 667 -10.50 6.13 22.12
C ASP A 667 -11.84 6.26 22.88
N MET A 668 -11.90 7.25 23.77
CA MET A 668 -13.12 7.60 24.50
C MET A 668 -13.89 8.70 23.76
N ALA A 669 -15.05 8.37 23.18
CA ALA A 669 -15.84 9.29 22.36
C ALA A 669 -17.25 9.54 22.91
N VAL A 670 -17.72 10.79 22.78
CA VAL A 670 -19.12 11.16 23.00
C VAL A 670 -19.61 12.11 21.90
N PHE A 671 -20.91 12.07 21.64
CA PHE A 671 -21.61 12.97 20.74
C PHE A 671 -22.62 13.83 21.51
N ARG A 672 -22.67 15.13 21.22
CA ARG A 672 -23.66 16.04 21.78
C ARG A 672 -24.78 16.29 20.79
N PRO A 673 -26.00 15.78 21.03
CA PRO A 673 -27.12 16.01 20.12
C PRO A 673 -27.46 17.49 19.95
N SER A 674 -27.36 18.31 20.99
CA SER A 674 -27.84 19.71 20.92
C SER A 674 -27.14 20.58 19.87
N ASP A 675 -25.89 20.27 19.51
CA ASP A 675 -25.09 21.06 18.57
C ASP A 675 -24.25 20.24 17.58
N GLY A 676 -24.32 18.90 17.65
CA GLY A 676 -23.54 18.01 16.79
C GLY A 676 -22.07 17.87 17.19
N THR A 677 -21.67 18.26 18.40
CA THR A 677 -20.26 18.19 18.82
C THR A 677 -19.85 16.76 19.14
N TRP A 678 -18.84 16.26 18.44
CA TRP A 678 -18.06 15.09 18.80
C TRP A 678 -16.88 15.50 19.69
N THR A 679 -16.68 14.80 20.79
CA THR A 679 -15.50 14.93 21.66
C THR A 679 -14.85 13.57 21.84
N ILE A 680 -13.62 13.43 21.37
CA ILE A 680 -12.84 12.19 21.42
C ILE A 680 -11.59 12.45 22.25
N ARG A 681 -11.36 11.70 23.33
CA ARG A 681 -10.09 11.72 24.07
C ARG A 681 -9.22 10.61 23.55
N THR A 682 -8.05 10.95 23.03
CA THR A 682 -7.26 9.97 22.28
C THR A 682 -6.30 9.19 23.17
N SER A 683 -6.13 7.89 22.88
CA SER A 683 -5.19 6.95 23.50
C SER A 683 -3.75 7.44 23.39
N THR A 684 -3.31 7.96 22.23
CA THR A 684 -1.97 8.54 22.05
C THR A 684 -1.67 9.65 23.07
N SER A 685 -2.71 10.37 23.51
CA SER A 685 -2.59 11.43 24.52
C SER A 685 -2.66 10.93 25.98
N ASN A 686 -2.71 9.62 26.21
CA ASN A 686 -3.11 8.98 27.47
C ASN A 686 -4.46 9.53 27.97
N TRP A 687 -5.41 9.72 27.04
CA TRP A 687 -6.70 10.35 27.26
C TRP A 687 -6.59 11.67 28.02
N GLN A 688 -5.61 12.52 27.69
CA GLN A 688 -5.47 13.85 28.31
C GLN A 688 -5.96 14.97 27.40
N SER A 689 -5.76 14.86 26.09
CA SER A 689 -6.25 15.84 25.11
C SER A 689 -7.59 15.40 24.52
N SER A 690 -8.20 16.27 23.71
CA SER A 690 -9.41 15.92 22.97
C SER A 690 -9.35 16.43 21.54
N LEU A 691 -9.69 15.54 20.61
CA LEU A 691 -10.13 15.91 19.26
C LEU A 691 -11.60 16.33 19.36
N VAL A 692 -11.92 17.54 18.87
CA VAL A 692 -13.28 18.09 18.89
C VAL A 692 -13.68 18.47 17.47
N LYS A 693 -14.82 17.95 17.02
CA LYS A 693 -15.40 18.23 15.70
C LYS A 693 -16.88 18.54 15.84
N ILE A 694 -17.35 19.59 15.18
CA ILE A 694 -18.77 19.93 15.14
C ILE A 694 -19.33 19.39 13.84
N TRP A 695 -20.10 18.31 13.93
CA TRP A 695 -20.65 17.64 12.77
C TRP A 695 -21.89 16.83 13.16
N GLY A 696 -23.04 17.21 12.59
CA GLY A 696 -24.33 16.52 12.80
C GLY A 696 -25.41 17.46 13.31
N ALA A 697 -26.55 16.89 13.66
CA ALA A 697 -27.74 17.57 14.15
C ALA A 697 -28.39 16.78 15.30
N SER A 698 -29.33 17.43 16.01
CA SER A 698 -29.98 16.86 17.20
C SER A 698 -30.85 15.64 16.99
N THR A 699 -31.20 15.34 15.75
CA THR A 699 -31.97 14.14 15.37
C THR A 699 -31.09 13.00 14.87
N ASP A 700 -29.78 13.23 14.76
CA ASP A 700 -28.85 12.24 14.26
C ASP A 700 -28.52 11.20 15.35
N THR A 701 -28.41 9.94 14.95
CA THR A 701 -28.03 8.84 15.83
C THR A 701 -26.54 8.57 15.64
N PRO A 702 -25.68 8.92 16.62
CA PRO A 702 -24.26 8.61 16.54
C PRO A 702 -24.06 7.11 16.61
N LEU A 703 -23.10 6.62 15.86
CA LEU A 703 -22.76 5.21 15.77
C LEU A 703 -21.29 5.02 16.14
N ALA A 704 -20.90 3.78 16.49
CA ALA A 704 -19.49 3.48 16.73
C ALA A 704 -18.68 3.90 15.51
N GLY A 705 -17.55 4.58 15.75
CA GLY A 705 -16.61 4.89 14.69
C GLY A 705 -16.09 3.60 14.05
N ALA A 706 -15.87 3.64 12.75
CA ALA A 706 -15.43 2.48 11.98
C ALA A 706 -14.57 2.98 10.82
N ASP A 707 -13.57 2.21 10.41
CA ASP A 707 -12.70 2.53 9.28
C ASP A 707 -13.42 2.19 7.97
N LEU A 708 -14.21 3.13 7.46
CA LEU A 708 -14.98 3.00 6.21
C LEU A 708 -14.12 3.31 4.98
N ASP A 709 -13.04 4.10 5.15
CA ASP A 709 -12.18 4.56 4.06
C ASP A 709 -10.77 3.94 4.05
N GLY A 710 -10.52 2.94 4.88
CA GLY A 710 -9.35 2.06 4.89
C GLY A 710 -8.03 2.75 5.23
N ASP A 711 -8.08 3.91 5.90
CA ASP A 711 -6.89 4.63 6.34
C ASP A 711 -6.37 4.15 7.71
N GLY A 712 -7.03 3.17 8.32
CA GLY A 712 -6.67 2.61 9.61
C GLY A 712 -7.23 3.42 10.78
N LYS A 713 -8.04 4.45 10.54
CA LYS A 713 -8.68 5.26 11.57
C LYS A 713 -10.19 5.26 11.41
N ALA A 714 -10.90 5.51 12.49
CA ALA A 714 -12.33 5.53 12.51
C ALA A 714 -12.92 6.86 11.97
N GLU A 715 -13.93 6.75 11.11
CA GLU A 715 -14.79 7.86 10.71
C GLU A 715 -15.68 8.35 11.87
N LEU A 716 -16.07 9.64 11.85
CA LEU A 716 -17.22 10.09 12.64
C LEU A 716 -18.50 9.76 11.89
N LEU A 717 -19.24 8.77 12.38
CA LEU A 717 -20.40 8.19 11.71
C LEU A 717 -21.70 8.45 12.47
N PHE A 718 -22.73 8.89 11.75
CA PHE A 718 -24.09 8.91 12.26
C PHE A 718 -25.10 8.58 11.17
N PHE A 719 -26.24 8.06 11.62
CA PHE A 719 -27.42 7.85 10.79
C PHE A 719 -28.46 8.94 11.06
N ARG A 720 -29.05 9.48 10.00
CA ARG A 720 -30.14 10.46 10.06
C ARG A 720 -31.47 9.79 9.76
N PRO A 721 -32.33 9.54 10.78
CA PRO A 721 -33.59 8.82 10.57
C PRO A 721 -34.61 9.57 9.72
N SER A 722 -34.53 10.91 9.67
CA SER A 722 -35.52 11.76 8.97
C SER A 722 -35.51 11.57 7.46
N ASP A 723 -34.36 11.20 6.87
CA ASP A 723 -34.21 11.01 5.43
C ASP A 723 -33.54 9.67 5.04
N GLY A 724 -33.11 8.87 6.02
CA GLY A 724 -32.48 7.57 5.82
C GLY A 724 -31.02 7.68 5.36
N THR A 725 -30.31 8.74 5.77
CA THR A 725 -28.96 9.02 5.27
C THR A 725 -27.89 8.68 6.30
N TRP A 726 -26.91 7.90 5.86
CA TRP A 726 -25.64 7.64 6.53
C TRP A 726 -24.65 8.76 6.18
N ASN A 727 -23.96 9.27 7.18
CA ASN A 727 -23.01 10.36 7.03
C ASN A 727 -21.72 10.00 7.76
N ALA A 728 -20.59 10.08 7.05
CA ALA A 728 -19.28 9.76 7.58
C ALA A 728 -18.32 10.91 7.29
N LEU A 729 -17.74 11.49 8.34
CA LEU A 729 -16.66 12.47 8.23
C LEU A 729 -15.31 11.72 8.27
N THR A 730 -14.58 11.78 7.15
CA THR A 730 -13.41 10.94 6.86
C THR A 730 -12.15 11.36 7.61
N SER A 731 -11.49 10.41 8.28
CA SER A 731 -10.19 10.60 8.93
C SER A 731 -9.10 10.95 7.93
N SER A 732 -9.11 10.33 6.75
CA SER A 732 -8.11 10.52 5.68
C SER A 732 -8.05 11.97 5.15
N SER A 733 -9.13 12.73 5.34
CA SER A 733 -9.21 14.16 5.02
C SER A 733 -8.83 15.09 6.18
N GLY A 734 -8.35 14.56 7.30
CA GLY A 734 -8.21 15.29 8.56
C GLY A 734 -9.56 15.73 9.14
N TRP A 735 -10.62 14.94 8.93
CA TRP A 735 -12.00 15.25 9.29
C TRP A 735 -12.45 16.60 8.74
N SER A 736 -12.25 16.79 7.43
CA SER A 736 -12.65 17.99 6.69
C SER A 736 -13.62 17.70 5.53
N SER A 737 -13.65 16.46 5.05
CA SER A 737 -14.51 15.98 3.98
C SER A 737 -15.36 14.80 4.43
N SER A 738 -16.55 14.67 3.88
CA SER A 738 -17.46 13.56 4.17
C SER A 738 -17.98 12.88 2.94
N PHE A 739 -18.39 11.63 3.11
CA PHE A 739 -19.31 10.99 2.19
C PHE A 739 -20.67 10.76 2.87
N GLN A 740 -21.70 10.68 2.03
CA GLN A 740 -23.06 10.41 2.45
C GLN A 740 -23.64 9.29 1.58
N ARG A 741 -24.46 8.42 2.19
CA ARG A 741 -25.18 7.36 1.50
C ARG A 741 -26.61 7.28 2.01
N LYS A 742 -27.57 7.43 1.10
CA LYS A 742 -28.98 7.22 1.44
C LYS A 742 -29.29 5.74 1.28
N TRP A 743 -29.47 5.05 2.39
CA TRP A 743 -29.66 3.60 2.38
C TRP A 743 -30.36 3.10 3.63
N GLY A 744 -31.23 2.09 3.44
CA GLY A 744 -32.18 1.62 4.43
C GLY A 744 -33.62 2.07 4.15
N VAL A 745 -34.57 1.50 4.86
CA VAL A 745 -36.01 1.85 4.81
C VAL A 745 -36.53 2.20 6.20
N SER A 746 -37.73 2.77 6.28
CA SER A 746 -38.35 3.09 7.56
C SER A 746 -38.50 1.85 8.45
N GLY A 747 -38.03 1.97 9.69
CA GLY A 747 -38.02 0.86 10.67
C GLY A 747 -36.73 0.03 10.69
N ASP A 748 -35.78 0.31 9.79
CA ASP A 748 -34.42 -0.25 9.87
C ASP A 748 -33.67 0.32 11.08
N VAL A 749 -32.90 -0.52 11.75
CA VAL A 749 -32.04 -0.18 12.88
C VAL A 749 -30.60 -0.14 12.39
N PRO A 750 -29.92 1.02 12.42
CA PRO A 750 -28.51 1.12 12.04
C PRO A 750 -27.60 0.41 13.04
N LEU A 751 -26.61 -0.32 12.54
CA LEU A 751 -25.62 -1.07 13.30
C LEU A 751 -24.23 -0.80 12.71
N THR A 752 -23.21 -0.64 13.55
CA THR A 752 -21.82 -0.37 13.12
C THR A 752 -20.76 -1.05 13.97
N ARG A 753 -21.22 -1.85 14.94
CA ARG A 753 -20.48 -2.92 15.59
C ARG A 753 -21.40 -4.10 15.50
#